data_AF-A0A6B1CIJ1-F1
#
_entry.id   AF-A0A6B1CIJ1-F1
#
_cell.length_a   1.000
_cell.length_b   1.000
_cell.length_c   1.000
_cell.angle_alpha   90.00
_cell.angle_beta   90.00
_cell.angle_gamma   90.00
#
_symmetry.space_group_name_H-M   'P 1'
#
loop_
_entity.id
_entity.type
_entity.pdbx_description
1 polymer ?
#
loop_
_entity_poly.entity_id
_entity_poly.type
_entity_poly.pdbx_seq_one_letter_code
_entity_poly.pdbx_strand_id
1 'polypeptide(L)'
;MLKTVQHWMLDGLLKAIRSLQKKEVSQRLDRDRYSILIFFHGFDSASTHRSLVVGKVLRRKGYRIDFAGTGPVTDQVRQEGFPLHDLATPIQDLGAILDFDLNENEADYDLFIDQSVEAEQALISRLKPDLVIVDSRPTLRLAAALEGVDLVWIKAAYNMPEYSCPIHSPEFVRTWDDIIERTAHREWSYSGATFREMYLLCDTPEVHPLGQETPVNYFFVGPLLEGIDAGKQGDVEREGVYWDLRTLGADWSSIQEAVQKLGMKGIRQWVVPPIGERFDPIESCEIVDPSFLRQAASQVAIFAGGGDHGFFYQALFNGIPVIGLPTNFTQEYFIDRLQALGLGIKLSHRDFTRPTALGQSAEGLLNQYAIFARRCRAFAADIQEWQDANRVADIVDRYWMSRTEEGRLDSHYQMAQRDFARQLSLSTVLSDEHVEEMLRNGRNRQMPHEVKQDGIWYDRLDSWNWLYDNDSRFFECDYEAREEMRSYFINKKNDVLRPAMDSQRLRLTYTFTLSAVEDTTHDTRIFLPYPISTDFQKDIKLLSCHPTEMQNHFLPHSGFFYGYPAVCDFSSGEVYTFSYVCELTVYSRGMGATRTTEILKPEVFELYTTVDESLVEHPLVRSCWEDIGIDGTLSDLEKARSLYYYLARNKHFKKTKDSCQCYSCSTLKSLIDDGGHCITLSRAFITLCRLLKIPAREQAGAIAVNPLGPSIYENRTYEEVVFGHTWAEVFISDLGWIPVEFHGISIGTPALTEANVQSETLRHKVLENSEPYFDFFFGHLDCFHIVCSNSAAKEVPQAVVYEETDDGVPRMYKPDSLREECRLVFECM
;
A
#
# COMPACT_ATOMS: atom_id res chain seq x y z
N MET A 1 14.70 12.23 32.08
CA MET A 1 15.74 13.05 31.40
C MET A 1 16.90 12.19 30.89
N LEU A 2 17.69 11.48 31.73
CA LEU A 2 18.75 10.58 31.26
C LEU A 2 18.26 9.40 30.39
N LYS A 3 17.15 8.74 30.76
CA LYS A 3 16.53 7.67 29.95
C LYS A 3 16.02 8.16 28.59
N THR A 4 15.53 9.40 28.52
CA THR A 4 15.04 10.04 27.30
C THR A 4 16.20 10.38 26.36
N VAL A 5 17.32 10.88 26.90
CA VAL A 5 18.53 11.17 26.13
C VAL A 5 19.19 9.89 25.62
N GLN A 6 19.22 8.82 26.43
CA GLN A 6 19.72 7.50 25.99
C GLN A 6 18.87 6.89 24.88
N HIS A 7 17.54 7.02 24.95
CA HIS A 7 16.63 6.53 23.90
C HIS A 7 16.84 7.28 22.57
N TRP A 8 16.96 8.61 22.61
CA TRP A 8 17.26 9.44 21.44
C TRP A 8 18.65 9.17 20.84
N MET A 9 19.66 8.91 21.68
CA MET A 9 20.99 8.52 21.21
C MET A 9 21.00 7.12 20.58
N LEU A 10 20.29 6.15 21.14
CA LEU A 10 20.16 4.80 20.58
C LEU A 10 19.40 4.82 19.25
N ASP A 11 18.28 5.55 19.17
CA ASP A 11 17.53 5.74 17.91
C ASP A 11 18.37 6.47 16.86
N GLY A 12 19.15 7.47 17.26
CA GLY A 12 20.09 8.16 16.38
C GLY A 12 21.19 7.23 15.85
N LEU A 13 21.73 6.36 16.71
CA LEU A 13 22.76 5.36 16.34
C LEU A 13 22.18 4.26 15.45
N LEU A 14 20.97 3.76 15.73
CA LEU A 14 20.26 2.78 14.91
C LEU A 14 19.88 3.36 13.54
N LYS A 15 19.43 4.62 13.49
CA LYS A 15 19.19 5.33 12.22
C LYS A 15 20.50 5.50 11.43
N ALA A 16 21.60 5.84 12.10
CA ALA A 16 22.91 5.97 11.45
C ALA A 16 23.44 4.62 10.92
N ILE A 17 23.32 3.54 11.69
CA ILE A 17 23.71 2.18 11.27
C ILE A 17 22.85 1.70 10.11
N ARG A 18 21.51 1.86 10.17
CA ARG A 18 20.60 1.53 9.06
C ARG A 18 20.89 2.38 7.82
N SER A 19 21.21 3.65 8.00
CA SER A 19 21.62 4.55 6.91
C SER A 19 22.93 4.09 6.26
N LEU A 20 23.94 3.71 7.06
CA LEU A 20 25.22 3.19 6.58
C LEU A 20 25.06 1.85 5.86
N GLN A 21 24.30 0.90 6.43
CA GLN A 21 23.98 -0.38 5.78
C GLN A 21 23.21 -0.18 4.47
N LYS A 22 22.21 0.71 4.44
CA LYS A 22 21.48 1.07 3.20
C LYS A 22 22.39 1.70 2.15
N LYS A 23 23.33 2.55 2.57
CA LYS A 23 24.32 3.18 1.68
C LYS A 23 25.29 2.16 1.10
N GLU A 24 25.68 1.16 1.88
CA GLU A 24 26.56 0.06 1.46
C GLU A 24 25.86 -0.93 0.51
N VAL A 25 24.56 -1.20 0.70
CA VAL A 25 23.74 -2.03 -0.20
C VAL A 25 23.40 -1.28 -1.49
N SER A 26 23.02 0.00 -1.41
CA SER A 26 22.81 0.88 -2.58
C SER A 26 24.08 0.97 -3.44
N GLN A 27 25.28 0.96 -2.86
CA GLN A 27 26.53 0.93 -3.64
C GLN A 27 26.75 -0.36 -4.45
N ARG A 28 26.06 -1.46 -4.12
CA ARG A 28 26.16 -2.75 -4.83
C ARG A 28 25.15 -2.91 -5.98
N LEU A 29 24.27 -1.92 -6.18
CA LEU A 29 23.24 -1.96 -7.22
C LEU A 29 23.86 -1.73 -8.60
N ASP A 30 23.69 -2.68 -9.52
CA ASP A 30 24.23 -2.65 -10.90
C ASP A 30 23.36 -1.75 -11.79
N ARG A 31 23.43 -0.44 -11.52
CA ARG A 31 22.50 0.58 -12.06
C ARG A 31 22.53 0.70 -13.57
N ASP A 32 23.64 0.34 -14.20
CA ASP A 32 23.82 0.39 -15.64
C ASP A 32 22.99 -0.67 -16.39
N ARG A 33 22.39 -1.63 -15.68
CA ARG A 33 21.46 -2.60 -16.26
C ARG A 33 20.05 -2.06 -16.44
N TYR A 34 19.66 -1.06 -15.64
CA TYR A 34 18.32 -0.50 -15.68
C TYR A 34 18.26 0.68 -16.63
N SER A 35 17.31 0.62 -17.53
CA SER A 35 16.97 1.64 -18.51
C SER A 35 15.75 2.44 -18.03
N ILE A 36 15.89 3.76 -18.02
CA ILE A 36 14.85 4.69 -17.60
C ILE A 36 14.53 5.61 -18.76
N LEU A 37 13.25 5.69 -19.12
CA LEU A 37 12.76 6.58 -20.17
C LEU A 37 11.99 7.75 -19.55
N ILE A 38 12.49 8.97 -19.76
CA ILE A 38 11.92 10.20 -19.20
C ILE A 38 11.09 10.93 -20.27
N PHE A 39 9.79 11.00 -20.04
CA PHE A 39 8.85 11.75 -20.86
C PHE A 39 8.66 13.16 -20.30
N PHE A 40 8.69 14.15 -21.19
CA PHE A 40 8.52 15.55 -20.83
C PHE A 40 7.77 16.32 -21.92
N HIS A 41 7.37 17.55 -21.61
CA HIS A 41 6.70 18.45 -22.53
C HIS A 41 7.67 19.52 -23.05
N GLY A 42 8.14 19.37 -24.29
CA GLY A 42 9.20 20.23 -24.86
C GLY A 42 8.79 21.65 -25.23
N PHE A 43 7.52 22.04 -25.03
CA PHE A 43 7.03 23.42 -25.14
C PHE A 43 6.89 24.10 -23.77
N ASP A 44 6.91 23.33 -22.68
CA ASP A 44 6.96 23.84 -21.32
C ASP A 44 8.40 23.77 -20.81
N SER A 45 8.97 24.95 -20.55
CA SER A 45 10.32 25.05 -20.00
C SER A 45 10.41 24.40 -18.62
N ALA A 46 9.41 24.52 -17.75
CA ALA A 46 9.46 23.97 -16.40
C ALA A 46 9.50 22.42 -16.43
N SER A 47 8.62 21.81 -17.23
CA SER A 47 8.63 20.36 -17.49
C SER A 47 9.98 19.86 -17.98
N THR A 48 10.56 20.56 -18.97
CA THR A 48 11.85 20.18 -19.55
C THR A 48 12.99 20.29 -18.52
N HIS A 49 13.05 21.38 -17.74
CA HIS A 49 14.12 21.60 -16.76
C HIS A 49 14.06 20.59 -15.60
N ARG A 50 12.89 20.34 -15.02
CA ARG A 50 12.75 19.37 -13.91
C ARG A 50 13.15 17.97 -14.36
N SER A 51 12.69 17.56 -15.54
CA SER A 51 13.04 16.27 -16.15
C SER A 51 14.54 16.16 -16.40
N LEU A 52 15.18 17.25 -16.86
CA LEU A 52 16.63 17.29 -17.09
C LEU A 52 17.43 17.18 -15.78
N VAL A 53 17.00 17.84 -14.70
CA VAL A 53 17.63 17.72 -13.37
C VAL A 53 17.57 16.27 -12.88
N VAL A 54 16.41 15.62 -13.00
CA VAL A 54 16.24 14.20 -12.65
C VAL A 54 17.18 13.32 -13.49
N GLY A 55 17.17 13.49 -14.81
CA GLY A 55 18.02 12.71 -15.71
C GLY A 55 19.51 12.88 -15.42
N LYS A 56 19.97 14.10 -15.13
CA LYS A 56 21.37 14.40 -14.73
C LYS A 56 21.76 13.69 -13.44
N VAL A 57 20.89 13.68 -12.45
CA VAL A 57 21.14 12.99 -11.17
C VAL A 57 21.22 11.48 -11.37
N LEU A 58 20.24 10.88 -12.05
CA LEU A 58 20.20 9.44 -12.27
C LEU A 58 21.36 8.95 -13.15
N ARG A 59 21.71 9.70 -14.21
CA ARG A 59 22.90 9.40 -15.04
C ARG A 59 24.19 9.46 -14.22
N ARG A 60 24.37 10.46 -13.34
CA ARG A 60 25.54 10.54 -12.45
C ARG A 60 25.64 9.36 -11.48
N LYS A 61 24.50 8.77 -11.10
CA LYS A 61 24.45 7.57 -10.27
C LYS A 61 24.70 6.28 -11.06
N GLY A 62 24.62 6.31 -12.39
CA GLY A 62 24.99 5.20 -13.27
C GLY A 62 23.84 4.56 -14.06
N TYR A 63 22.62 5.10 -13.99
CA TYR A 63 21.48 4.61 -14.77
C TYR A 63 21.61 4.95 -16.27
N ARG A 64 21.02 4.11 -17.13
CA ARG A 64 20.85 4.42 -18.55
C ARG A 64 19.59 5.26 -18.73
N ILE A 65 19.76 6.49 -19.23
CA ILE A 65 18.67 7.47 -19.31
C ILE A 65 18.46 7.87 -20.76
N ASP A 66 17.22 7.70 -21.23
CA ASP A 66 16.73 8.18 -22.50
C ASP A 66 15.61 9.19 -22.26
N PHE A 67 15.45 10.15 -23.16
CA PHE A 67 14.39 11.17 -23.09
C PHE A 67 13.42 11.03 -24.26
N ALA A 68 12.15 11.37 -24.03
CA ALA A 68 11.09 11.37 -25.04
C ALA A 68 10.28 12.66 -25.00
N GLY A 69 10.28 13.40 -26.12
CA GLY A 69 9.54 14.65 -26.24
C GLY A 69 9.94 15.46 -27.47
N THR A 70 9.09 16.43 -27.83
CA THR A 70 9.30 17.35 -28.96
C THR A 70 8.97 18.78 -28.53
N GLY A 71 9.63 19.77 -29.15
CA GLY A 71 9.39 21.19 -28.91
C GLY A 71 10.68 22.04 -28.88
N PRO A 72 10.54 23.37 -28.77
CA PRO A 72 11.65 24.31 -28.86
C PRO A 72 12.68 24.21 -27.72
N VAL A 73 12.29 23.68 -26.55
CA VAL A 73 13.17 23.58 -25.38
C VAL A 73 13.98 22.27 -25.37
N THR A 74 13.69 21.33 -26.27
CA THR A 74 14.34 20.00 -26.34
C THR A 74 15.83 20.06 -26.65
N ASP A 75 16.32 21.14 -27.28
CA ASP A 75 17.74 21.30 -27.60
C ASP A 75 18.64 21.32 -26.37
N GLN A 76 18.13 21.74 -25.21
CA GLN A 76 18.87 21.66 -23.95
C GLN A 76 19.18 20.21 -23.56
N VAL A 77 18.24 19.28 -23.78
CA VAL A 77 18.43 17.85 -23.51
C VAL A 77 19.52 17.28 -24.44
N ARG A 78 19.51 17.67 -25.72
CA ARG A 78 20.54 17.27 -26.70
C ARG A 78 21.92 17.83 -26.35
N GLN A 79 22.01 19.09 -25.93
CA GLN A 79 23.27 19.74 -25.53
C GLN A 79 23.93 19.04 -24.34
N GLU A 80 23.11 18.49 -23.43
CA GLU A 80 23.57 17.71 -22.27
C GLU A 80 23.96 16.26 -22.62
N GLY A 81 23.88 15.89 -23.90
CA GLY A 81 24.34 14.60 -24.43
C GLY A 81 23.43 13.41 -24.09
N PHE A 82 22.15 13.63 -23.80
CA PHE A 82 21.20 12.55 -23.60
C PHE A 82 20.63 12.05 -24.94
N PRO A 83 20.40 10.73 -25.11
CA PRO A 83 19.55 10.21 -26.18
C PRO A 83 18.16 10.82 -26.08
N LEU A 84 17.66 11.39 -27.18
CA LEU A 84 16.34 12.01 -27.26
C LEU A 84 15.57 11.37 -28.41
N HIS A 85 14.39 10.85 -28.08
CA HIS A 85 13.42 10.29 -29.02
C HIS A 85 12.34 11.33 -29.30
N ASP A 86 12.24 11.75 -30.55
CA ASP A 86 11.16 12.65 -30.97
C ASP A 86 9.82 11.94 -30.82
N LEU A 87 8.91 12.56 -30.09
CA LEU A 87 7.58 12.03 -29.78
C LEU A 87 6.59 13.19 -29.79
N ALA A 88 6.14 13.54 -30.99
CA ALA A 88 5.07 14.51 -31.19
C ALA A 88 3.73 13.82 -30.96
N THR A 89 2.98 14.27 -29.96
CA THR A 89 1.60 13.82 -29.75
C THR A 89 0.65 15.02 -29.81
N PRO A 90 -0.59 14.85 -30.28
CA PRO A 90 -1.55 15.96 -30.38
C PRO A 90 -1.75 16.69 -29.04
N ILE A 91 -1.74 15.95 -27.92
CA ILE A 91 -1.87 16.52 -26.57
C ILE A 91 -0.70 17.44 -26.18
N GLN A 92 0.45 17.35 -26.84
CA GLN A 92 1.59 18.25 -26.62
C GLN A 92 1.59 19.51 -27.47
N ASP A 93 0.84 19.55 -28.57
CA ASP A 93 0.76 20.73 -29.44
C ASP A 93 -0.35 21.70 -28.99
N LEU A 94 -1.14 21.30 -27.99
CA LEU A 94 -2.32 22.00 -27.48
C LEU A 94 -1.99 22.97 -26.33
N GLY A 95 -0.89 23.71 -26.46
CA GLY A 95 -0.58 24.87 -25.61
C GLY A 95 -1.66 25.97 -25.63
N ALA A 96 -2.68 25.84 -26.48
CA ALA A 96 -3.86 26.69 -26.59
C ALA A 96 -5.09 26.25 -25.76
N ILE A 97 -5.15 25.04 -25.19
CA ILE A 97 -6.38 24.55 -24.53
C ILE A 97 -6.55 25.02 -23.07
N LEU A 98 -5.50 25.57 -22.45
CA LEU A 98 -5.68 26.31 -21.20
C LEU A 98 -6.39 27.67 -21.43
N ASP A 99 -6.47 28.15 -22.67
CA ASP A 99 -7.44 29.15 -23.10
C ASP A 99 -8.72 28.41 -23.52
N PHE A 100 -9.60 28.17 -22.54
CA PHE A 100 -10.93 27.60 -22.75
C PHE A 100 -11.77 28.48 -23.69
N ASP A 101 -11.67 28.27 -25.00
CA ASP A 101 -12.76 28.59 -25.92
C ASP A 101 -13.71 27.39 -25.94
N LEU A 102 -14.89 27.57 -25.36
CA LEU A 102 -15.94 26.57 -25.10
C LEU A 102 -16.61 26.04 -26.39
N ASN A 103 -15.89 25.96 -27.51
CA ASN A 103 -16.46 25.81 -28.85
C ASN A 103 -15.98 24.57 -29.64
N GLU A 104 -15.08 23.72 -29.12
CA GLU A 104 -14.63 22.51 -29.85
C GLU A 104 -15.38 21.23 -29.45
N ASN A 105 -15.60 20.34 -30.42
CA ASN A 105 -16.45 19.14 -30.33
C ASN A 105 -15.81 18.05 -29.45
N GLU A 106 -16.60 17.40 -28.57
CA GLU A 106 -16.12 16.31 -27.71
C GLU A 106 -15.45 15.14 -28.47
N ALA A 107 -15.77 14.93 -29.75
CA ALA A 107 -15.23 13.84 -30.58
C ALA A 107 -13.75 14.02 -30.97
N ASP A 108 -13.21 15.25 -30.94
CA ASP A 108 -11.82 15.52 -31.32
C ASP A 108 -10.84 15.16 -30.18
N TYR A 109 -11.28 15.25 -28.91
CA TYR A 109 -10.47 14.91 -27.74
C TYR A 109 -10.13 13.42 -27.66
N ASP A 110 -11.12 12.57 -27.89
CA ASP A 110 -10.92 11.12 -27.84
C ASP A 110 -9.88 10.67 -28.87
N LEU A 111 -9.96 11.21 -30.09
CA LEU A 111 -9.00 10.92 -31.16
C LEU A 111 -7.58 11.36 -30.78
N PHE A 112 -7.43 12.51 -30.11
CA PHE A 112 -6.13 13.01 -29.66
C PHE A 112 -5.54 12.18 -28.51
N ILE A 113 -6.39 11.66 -27.61
CA ILE A 113 -5.98 10.71 -26.57
C ILE A 113 -5.50 9.41 -27.20
N ASP A 114 -6.30 8.82 -28.10
CA ASP A 114 -5.96 7.57 -28.79
C ASP A 114 -4.60 7.69 -29.50
N GLN A 115 -4.42 8.74 -30.32
CA GLN A 115 -3.16 9.00 -31.03
C GLN A 115 -1.96 9.21 -30.09
N SER A 116 -2.18 9.85 -28.94
CA SER A 116 -1.12 10.09 -27.96
C SER A 116 -0.71 8.81 -27.24
N VAL A 117 -1.69 8.01 -26.80
CA VAL A 117 -1.47 6.72 -26.13
C VAL A 117 -0.80 5.73 -27.08
N GLU A 118 -1.26 5.62 -28.33
CA GLU A 118 -0.66 4.74 -29.35
C GLU A 118 0.81 5.09 -29.62
N ALA A 119 1.14 6.38 -29.72
CA ALA A 119 2.52 6.83 -29.96
C ALA A 119 3.41 6.57 -28.73
N GLU A 120 2.90 6.83 -27.53
CA GLU A 120 3.60 6.56 -26.27
C GLU A 120 3.84 5.06 -26.08
N GLN A 121 2.82 4.24 -26.33
CA GLN A 121 2.87 2.78 -26.29
C GLN A 121 3.89 2.22 -27.30
N ALA A 122 3.84 2.69 -28.54
CA ALA A 122 4.78 2.27 -29.59
C ALA A 122 6.24 2.55 -29.19
N LEU A 123 6.50 3.67 -28.50
CA LEU A 123 7.82 4.02 -28.02
C LEU A 123 8.26 3.14 -26.85
N ILE A 124 7.39 2.94 -25.85
CA ILE A 124 7.64 2.07 -24.70
C ILE A 124 7.91 0.64 -25.17
N SER A 125 7.07 0.10 -26.05
CA SER A 125 7.21 -1.26 -26.59
C SER A 125 8.50 -1.45 -27.40
N ARG A 126 8.94 -0.41 -28.13
CA ARG A 126 10.18 -0.41 -28.90
C ARG A 126 11.43 -0.39 -28.03
N LEU A 127 11.45 0.46 -27.00
CA LEU A 127 12.63 0.69 -26.17
C LEU A 127 12.70 -0.26 -24.97
N LYS A 128 11.56 -0.78 -24.54
CA LYS A 128 11.37 -1.66 -23.37
C LYS A 128 12.08 -1.13 -22.12
N PRO A 129 11.76 0.11 -21.69
CA PRO A 129 12.36 0.66 -20.48
C PRO A 129 11.95 -0.15 -19.25
N ASP A 130 12.84 -0.21 -18.26
CA ASP A 130 12.53 -0.87 -16.98
C ASP A 130 11.67 0.03 -16.07
N LEU A 131 11.73 1.34 -16.28
CA LEU A 131 10.96 2.36 -15.55
C LEU A 131 10.69 3.57 -16.45
N VAL A 132 9.49 4.15 -16.35
CA VAL A 132 9.18 5.42 -17.01
C VAL A 132 9.01 6.55 -15.99
N ILE A 133 9.52 7.73 -16.32
CA ILE A 133 9.35 8.96 -15.51
C ILE A 133 8.64 10.00 -16.38
N VAL A 134 7.71 10.76 -15.84
CA VAL A 134 6.92 11.73 -16.61
C VAL A 134 6.72 13.06 -15.91
N ASP A 135 6.80 14.14 -16.68
CA ASP A 135 6.35 15.48 -16.30
C ASP A 135 5.42 16.05 -17.38
N SER A 136 4.22 16.51 -16.97
CA SER A 136 3.23 17.18 -17.85
C SER A 136 2.81 16.39 -19.10
N ARG A 137 2.49 15.10 -18.98
CA ARG A 137 1.80 14.29 -20.02
C ARG A 137 0.73 13.38 -19.39
N PRO A 138 -0.57 13.71 -19.47
CA PRO A 138 -1.60 12.98 -18.73
C PRO A 138 -1.90 11.58 -19.29
N THR A 139 -1.68 11.34 -20.59
CA THR A 139 -1.95 10.04 -21.24
C THR A 139 -0.96 8.93 -20.87
N LEU A 140 0.20 9.27 -20.34
CA LEU A 140 1.27 8.27 -20.16
C LEU A 140 0.92 7.22 -19.09
N ARG A 141 0.08 7.56 -18.11
CA ARG A 141 -0.39 6.57 -17.12
C ARG A 141 -1.10 5.40 -17.77
N LEU A 142 -1.97 5.70 -18.72
CA LEU A 142 -2.68 4.71 -19.49
C LEU A 142 -1.73 3.91 -20.38
N ALA A 143 -0.81 4.57 -21.11
CA ALA A 143 0.17 3.88 -21.93
C ALA A 143 1.10 2.95 -21.12
N ALA A 144 1.55 3.38 -19.94
CA ALA A 144 2.38 2.59 -19.04
C ALA A 144 1.62 1.39 -18.46
N ALA A 145 0.35 1.57 -18.09
CA ALA A 145 -0.53 0.50 -17.63
C ALA A 145 -0.74 -0.57 -18.70
N LEU A 146 -0.97 -0.16 -19.96
CA LEU A 146 -1.15 -1.08 -21.09
C LEU A 146 0.11 -1.92 -21.34
N GLU A 147 1.31 -1.32 -21.24
CA GLU A 147 2.59 -2.02 -21.44
C GLU A 147 3.13 -2.72 -20.19
N GLY A 148 2.50 -2.56 -19.02
CA GLY A 148 2.96 -3.18 -17.77
C GLY A 148 4.29 -2.61 -17.26
N VAL A 149 4.56 -1.32 -17.47
CA VAL A 149 5.78 -0.64 -17.03
C VAL A 149 5.49 0.29 -15.86
N ASP A 150 6.33 0.25 -14.83
CA ASP A 150 6.17 1.08 -13.64
C ASP A 150 6.41 2.57 -13.97
N LEU A 151 5.67 3.45 -13.29
CA LEU A 151 5.59 4.88 -13.60
C LEU A 151 5.97 5.76 -12.41
N VAL A 152 6.75 6.80 -12.69
CA VAL A 152 7.10 7.86 -11.74
C VAL A 152 6.64 9.21 -12.25
N TRP A 153 5.79 9.88 -11.48
CA TRP A 153 5.31 11.22 -11.75
C TRP A 153 6.23 12.28 -11.16
N ILE A 154 6.51 13.33 -11.94
CA ILE A 154 7.03 14.60 -11.46
C ILE A 154 5.83 15.54 -11.35
N LYS A 155 5.37 15.82 -10.12
CA LYS A 155 4.20 16.68 -9.86
C LYS A 155 4.52 17.77 -8.84
N ALA A 156 3.77 18.86 -8.87
CA ALA A 156 3.77 19.82 -7.78
C ALA A 156 2.82 19.35 -6.67
N ALA A 157 3.16 19.59 -5.39
CA ALA A 157 2.39 19.04 -4.28
C ALA A 157 0.96 19.58 -4.19
N TYR A 158 0.72 20.83 -4.60
CA TYR A 158 -0.62 21.42 -4.62
C TYR A 158 -1.56 20.81 -5.67
N ASN A 159 -1.03 20.01 -6.62
CA ASN A 159 -1.83 19.27 -7.59
C ASN A 159 -2.26 17.89 -7.06
N MET A 160 -1.88 17.53 -5.83
CA MET A 160 -2.27 16.25 -5.23
C MET A 160 -3.62 16.41 -4.51
N PRO A 161 -4.52 15.40 -4.59
CA PRO A 161 -5.81 15.43 -3.90
C PRO A 161 -5.71 15.69 -2.38
N GLU A 162 -4.61 15.24 -1.78
CA GLU A 162 -4.33 15.34 -0.35
C GLU A 162 -3.76 16.70 0.07
N TYR A 163 -3.67 17.67 -0.85
CA TYR A 163 -3.24 19.02 -0.51
C TYR A 163 -4.23 19.68 0.45
N SER A 164 -3.73 20.20 1.57
CA SER A 164 -4.57 20.70 2.69
C SER A 164 -5.41 21.94 2.34
N CYS A 165 -5.15 22.57 1.19
CA CYS A 165 -5.88 23.74 0.71
C CYS A 165 -6.25 23.50 -0.77
N PRO A 166 -7.18 22.58 -1.06
CA PRO A 166 -7.43 22.11 -2.41
C PRO A 166 -7.82 23.25 -3.35
N ILE A 167 -7.40 23.11 -4.60
CA ILE A 167 -7.76 24.00 -5.69
C ILE A 167 -9.24 23.77 -6.01
N HIS A 168 -10.11 24.73 -5.70
CA HIS A 168 -11.51 24.67 -6.07
C HIS A 168 -11.68 25.16 -7.51
N SER A 169 -11.72 24.22 -8.45
CA SER A 169 -12.18 24.49 -9.83
C SER A 169 -13.71 24.56 -9.86
N PRO A 170 -14.32 25.47 -10.65
CA PRO A 170 -15.76 25.46 -10.88
C PRO A 170 -16.23 24.10 -11.44
N GLU A 171 -17.44 23.64 -11.05
CA GLU A 171 -17.97 22.31 -11.40
C GLU A 171 -18.03 22.02 -12.92
N PHE A 172 -18.00 23.05 -13.78
CA PHE A 172 -18.01 22.89 -15.23
C PHE A 172 -16.61 22.64 -15.85
N VAL A 173 -15.54 22.77 -15.07
CA VAL A 173 -14.17 22.53 -15.53
C VAL A 173 -13.84 21.05 -15.33
N ARG A 174 -13.80 20.28 -16.44
CA ARG A 174 -13.38 18.88 -16.40
C ARG A 174 -11.85 18.78 -16.28
N THR A 175 -11.37 17.85 -15.47
CA THR A 175 -9.93 17.56 -15.38
C THR A 175 -9.50 16.56 -16.46
N TRP A 176 -8.20 16.49 -16.73
CA TRP A 176 -7.66 15.47 -17.65
C TRP A 176 -7.94 14.05 -17.17
N ASP A 177 -7.93 13.82 -15.86
CA ASP A 177 -8.24 12.51 -15.28
C ASP A 177 -9.69 12.13 -15.59
N ASP A 178 -10.66 13.06 -15.45
CA ASP A 178 -12.07 12.83 -15.82
C ASP A 178 -12.25 12.48 -17.32
N ILE A 179 -11.48 13.16 -18.20
CA ILE A 179 -11.56 12.94 -19.65
C ILE A 179 -10.93 11.59 -20.03
N ILE A 180 -9.80 11.23 -19.41
CA ILE A 180 -9.11 9.97 -19.67
C ILE A 180 -9.90 8.78 -19.13
N GLU A 181 -10.44 8.87 -17.92
CA GLU A 181 -11.29 7.82 -17.33
C GLU A 181 -12.51 7.52 -18.20
N ARG A 182 -13.17 8.54 -18.74
CA ARG A 182 -14.27 8.37 -19.71
C ARG A 182 -13.84 7.59 -20.95
N THR A 183 -12.61 7.79 -21.41
CA THR A 183 -12.08 7.18 -22.65
C THR A 183 -11.58 5.75 -22.41
N ALA A 184 -11.23 5.40 -21.16
CA ALA A 184 -10.68 4.11 -20.75
C ALA A 184 -11.59 2.89 -20.90
N HIS A 185 -12.89 3.09 -21.19
CA HIS A 185 -13.85 2.01 -21.41
C HIS A 185 -13.84 1.43 -22.84
N ARG A 186 -12.90 1.84 -23.70
CA ARG A 186 -12.79 1.39 -25.11
C ARG A 186 -11.90 0.15 -25.23
N GLU A 187 -12.01 -0.57 -26.35
CA GLU A 187 -11.33 -1.84 -26.66
C GLU A 187 -9.79 -1.72 -26.72
N TRP A 188 -9.12 -1.46 -25.59
CA TRP A 188 -7.67 -1.58 -25.48
C TRP A 188 -7.29 -2.94 -24.90
N SER A 189 -6.32 -3.58 -25.55
CA SER A 189 -5.80 -4.87 -25.10
C SER A 189 -4.93 -4.66 -23.86
N TYR A 190 -5.53 -4.78 -22.68
CA TYR A 190 -4.83 -4.76 -21.41
C TYR A 190 -3.92 -5.99 -21.28
N SER A 191 -2.65 -5.80 -20.96
CA SER A 191 -1.67 -6.89 -20.84
C SER A 191 -1.88 -7.77 -19.60
N GLY A 192 -2.75 -7.37 -18.67
CA GLY A 192 -2.98 -8.09 -17.42
C GLY A 192 -1.89 -7.89 -16.36
N ALA A 193 -0.84 -7.10 -16.66
CA ALA A 193 0.28 -6.89 -15.76
C ALA A 193 -0.05 -5.86 -14.67
N THR A 194 0.34 -6.15 -13.43
CA THR A 194 0.32 -5.16 -12.33
C THR A 194 1.47 -4.18 -12.52
N PHE A 195 1.19 -2.87 -12.46
CA PHE A 195 2.21 -1.81 -12.52
C PHE A 195 2.14 -0.90 -11.30
N ARG A 196 3.25 -0.28 -10.93
CA ARG A 196 3.39 0.59 -9.74
C ARG A 196 3.47 2.06 -10.14
N GLU A 197 2.88 2.92 -9.32
CA GLU A 197 2.94 4.38 -9.48
C GLU A 197 3.64 5.03 -8.29
N MET A 198 4.57 5.95 -8.55
CA MET A 198 5.24 6.78 -7.55
C MET A 198 5.17 8.26 -7.92
N TYR A 199 5.16 9.15 -6.93
CA TYR A 199 5.04 10.59 -7.13
C TYR A 199 6.23 11.34 -6.49
N LEU A 200 7.02 12.00 -7.32
CA LEU A 200 8.08 12.94 -6.93
C LEU A 200 7.47 14.34 -6.85
N LEU A 201 7.18 14.78 -5.63
CA LEU A 201 6.59 16.08 -5.35
C LEU A 201 7.68 17.15 -5.35
N CYS A 202 7.66 18.00 -6.38
CA CYS A 202 8.66 19.04 -6.66
C CYS A 202 8.45 20.30 -5.81
N ASP A 203 8.33 20.07 -4.51
CA ASP A 203 7.88 21.06 -3.54
C ASP A 203 8.48 20.73 -2.17
N THR A 204 8.15 21.54 -1.16
CA THR A 204 8.41 21.20 0.23
C THR A 204 7.13 21.24 1.07
N PRO A 205 7.04 20.42 2.13
CA PRO A 205 5.87 20.41 3.02
C PRO A 205 5.56 21.77 3.65
N GLU A 206 6.56 22.64 3.82
CA GLU A 206 6.40 23.98 4.37
C GLU A 206 5.63 24.91 3.40
N VAL A 207 5.90 24.78 2.10
CA VAL A 207 5.17 25.55 1.08
C VAL A 207 3.83 24.89 0.80
N HIS A 208 3.77 23.61 0.43
CA HIS A 208 2.50 22.95 0.13
C HIS A 208 2.32 21.67 0.95
N PRO A 209 1.80 21.78 2.20
CA PRO A 209 1.61 20.63 3.07
C PRO A 209 0.49 19.72 2.58
N LEU A 210 0.76 18.42 2.57
CA LEU A 210 -0.27 17.40 2.42
C LEU A 210 -0.92 17.08 3.77
N GLY A 211 -2.12 16.51 3.73
CA GLY A 211 -2.87 16.08 4.92
C GLY A 211 -2.17 14.98 5.74
N GLN A 212 -2.75 14.65 6.90
CA GLN A 212 -2.17 13.66 7.83
C GLN A 212 -2.04 12.25 7.24
N GLU A 213 -2.87 11.91 6.26
CA GLU A 213 -2.89 10.62 5.56
C GLU A 213 -2.25 10.75 4.17
N THR A 214 -0.94 10.97 4.12
CA THR A 214 -0.21 11.03 2.84
C THR A 214 0.07 9.61 2.33
N PRO A 215 -0.29 9.26 1.08
CA PRO A 215 0.02 7.96 0.48
C PRO A 215 1.51 7.61 0.52
N VAL A 216 1.82 6.34 0.76
CA VAL A 216 3.21 5.84 0.92
C VAL A 216 4.07 5.97 -0.33
N ASN A 217 3.46 6.17 -1.50
CA ASN A 217 4.12 6.33 -2.79
C ASN A 217 4.38 7.80 -3.15
N TYR A 218 4.14 8.74 -2.24
CA TYR A 218 4.42 10.17 -2.43
C TYR A 218 5.72 10.57 -1.75
N PHE A 219 6.58 11.26 -2.50
CA PHE A 219 7.90 11.65 -2.03
C PHE A 219 8.18 13.10 -2.36
N PHE A 220 8.26 13.95 -1.32
CA PHE A 220 8.81 15.28 -1.49
C PHE A 220 10.29 15.20 -1.89
N VAL A 221 10.62 15.81 -3.02
CA VAL A 221 11.99 15.87 -3.56
C VAL A 221 12.58 17.26 -3.56
N GLY A 222 11.81 18.24 -3.09
CA GLY A 222 12.18 19.64 -3.19
C GLY A 222 11.95 20.20 -4.59
N PRO A 223 12.07 21.52 -4.76
CA PRO A 223 12.08 22.15 -6.07
C PRO A 223 13.34 21.69 -6.81
N LEU A 224 13.15 20.94 -7.90
CA LEU A 224 14.22 20.34 -8.71
C LEU A 224 14.97 21.43 -9.51
N LEU A 225 15.78 22.21 -8.81
CA LEU A 225 16.51 23.37 -9.36
C LEU A 225 17.94 23.00 -9.75
N GLU A 226 18.45 23.65 -10.78
CA GLU A 226 19.82 23.45 -11.24
C GLU A 226 20.77 24.56 -10.76
N GLY A 227 21.92 24.17 -10.20
CA GLY A 227 23.08 25.06 -10.05
C GLY A 227 22.94 26.18 -9.03
N ILE A 228 22.14 25.98 -7.98
CA ILE A 228 22.11 26.87 -6.82
C ILE A 228 23.24 26.47 -5.87
N ASP A 229 24.21 27.34 -5.63
CA ASP A 229 25.19 27.15 -4.55
C ASP A 229 24.58 27.68 -3.25
N ALA A 230 24.03 26.78 -2.42
CA ALA A 230 23.62 27.09 -1.04
C ALA A 230 24.82 27.33 -0.10
N GLY A 231 25.94 27.84 -0.63
CA GLY A 231 27.05 28.30 0.19
C GLY A 231 26.55 29.41 1.10
N LYS A 232 26.99 29.40 2.38
CA LYS A 232 26.65 30.40 3.40
C LYS A 232 26.82 31.81 2.84
N GLN A 233 25.74 32.39 2.33
CA GLN A 233 25.71 33.79 1.95
C GLN A 233 25.82 34.58 3.25
N GLY A 234 26.96 35.26 3.44
CA GLY A 234 27.11 36.23 4.52
C GLY A 234 26.12 37.39 4.34
N ASP A 235 26.21 38.40 5.20
CA ASP A 235 25.47 39.66 5.01
C ASP A 235 25.96 40.36 3.73
N VAL A 236 25.41 39.97 2.58
CA VAL A 236 25.62 40.65 1.30
C VAL A 236 24.67 41.84 1.25
N GLU A 237 25.22 43.03 0.99
CA GLU A 237 24.44 44.23 0.77
C GLU A 237 23.67 44.07 -0.55
N ARG A 238 22.34 44.01 -0.47
CA ARG A 238 21.45 43.79 -1.60
C ARG A 238 20.66 45.04 -1.89
N GLU A 239 20.58 45.41 -3.17
CA GLU A 239 19.88 46.61 -3.62
C GLU A 239 19.05 46.35 -4.88
N GLY A 240 18.03 47.17 -5.10
CA GLY A 240 17.30 47.15 -6.37
C GLY A 240 16.38 45.95 -6.59
N VAL A 241 15.87 45.85 -7.81
CA VAL A 241 14.83 44.88 -8.20
C VAL A 241 15.24 44.14 -9.48
N TYR A 242 15.13 42.82 -9.46
CA TYR A 242 15.20 41.97 -10.65
C TYR A 242 13.79 41.68 -11.17
N TRP A 243 13.55 41.96 -12.44
CA TRP A 243 12.26 41.81 -13.11
C TRP A 243 12.32 40.68 -14.14
N ASP A 244 11.57 39.60 -13.95
CA ASP A 244 11.34 38.56 -14.95
C ASP A 244 9.95 38.70 -15.56
N LEU A 245 9.89 39.28 -16.75
CA LEU A 245 8.65 39.73 -17.37
C LEU A 245 8.35 38.95 -18.66
N ARG A 246 9.02 37.82 -18.88
CA ARG A 246 8.90 37.00 -20.09
C ARG A 246 7.49 36.53 -20.41
N THR A 247 6.67 36.34 -19.38
CA THR A 247 5.29 35.82 -19.47
C THR A 247 4.24 36.93 -19.61
N LEU A 248 4.64 38.21 -19.59
CA LEU A 248 3.73 39.37 -19.56
C LEU A 248 3.72 40.09 -20.92
N GLY A 249 3.05 39.47 -21.91
CA GLY A 249 3.03 39.98 -23.30
C GLY A 249 2.14 41.20 -23.55
N ALA A 250 0.89 41.21 -23.08
CA ALA A 250 -0.11 42.19 -23.51
C ALA A 250 -0.05 43.58 -22.82
N ASP A 251 0.58 43.67 -21.64
CA ASP A 251 0.53 44.86 -20.76
C ASP A 251 1.90 45.53 -20.51
N TRP A 252 2.88 45.23 -21.37
CA TRP A 252 4.27 45.63 -21.19
C TRP A 252 4.48 47.15 -21.07
N SER A 253 3.73 47.97 -21.81
CA SER A 253 3.89 49.43 -21.81
C SER A 253 3.67 50.08 -20.44
N SER A 254 2.69 49.59 -19.68
CA SER A 254 2.38 50.08 -18.34
C SER A 254 3.41 49.63 -17.31
N ILE A 255 3.93 48.41 -17.48
CA ILE A 255 4.99 47.86 -16.64
C ILE A 255 6.30 48.60 -16.90
N GLN A 256 6.62 48.86 -18.17
CA GLN A 256 7.76 49.68 -18.58
C GLN A 256 7.69 51.04 -17.89
N GLU A 257 6.57 51.76 -17.94
CA GLU A 257 6.39 53.06 -17.26
C GLU A 257 6.70 52.98 -15.75
N ALA A 258 6.27 51.91 -15.07
CA ALA A 258 6.57 51.70 -13.64
C ALA A 258 8.08 51.55 -13.40
N VAL A 259 8.72 50.69 -14.19
CA VAL A 259 10.18 50.46 -14.15
C VAL A 259 10.93 51.77 -14.43
N GLN A 260 10.47 52.59 -15.38
CA GLN A 260 11.12 53.89 -15.66
C GLN A 260 11.03 54.84 -14.46
N LYS A 261 9.86 54.94 -13.83
CA LYS A 261 9.65 55.79 -12.66
C LYS A 261 10.52 55.38 -11.47
N LEU A 262 10.70 54.07 -11.26
CA LEU A 262 11.61 53.55 -10.23
C LEU A 262 13.07 53.90 -10.55
N GLY A 263 13.47 53.79 -11.83
CA GLY A 263 14.82 54.13 -12.28
C GLY A 263 15.16 55.61 -12.09
N MET A 264 14.21 56.50 -12.42
CA MET A 264 14.32 57.95 -12.17
C MET A 264 14.48 58.32 -10.69
N LYS A 265 14.03 57.46 -9.78
CA LYS A 265 14.23 57.62 -8.33
C LYS A 265 15.57 57.05 -7.84
N GLY A 266 16.42 56.56 -8.74
CA GLY A 266 17.73 55.96 -8.42
C GLY A 266 17.65 54.52 -7.93
N ILE A 267 16.52 53.83 -8.08
CA ILE A 267 16.40 52.40 -7.73
C ILE A 267 17.03 51.59 -8.87
N ARG A 268 18.07 50.83 -8.56
CA ARG A 268 18.76 49.96 -9.50
C ARG A 268 17.87 48.79 -9.93
N GLN A 269 17.84 48.49 -11.22
CA GLN A 269 16.95 47.49 -11.78
C GLN A 269 17.63 46.64 -12.84
N TRP A 270 17.25 45.36 -12.88
CA TRP A 270 17.64 44.41 -13.91
C TRP A 270 16.39 43.82 -14.53
N VAL A 271 16.25 43.89 -15.84
CA VAL A 271 14.99 43.57 -16.52
C VAL A 271 15.21 42.55 -17.61
N VAL A 272 14.47 41.44 -17.52
CA VAL A 272 14.28 40.49 -18.62
C VAL A 272 12.95 40.82 -19.30
N PRO A 273 12.97 41.43 -20.51
CA PRO A 273 11.75 41.83 -21.20
C PRO A 273 11.01 40.62 -21.82
N PRO A 274 9.71 40.78 -22.16
CA PRO A 274 9.00 39.83 -23.01
C PRO A 274 9.73 39.60 -24.33
N ILE A 275 9.61 38.39 -24.86
CA ILE A 275 10.26 38.01 -26.12
C ILE A 275 9.72 38.88 -27.26
N GLY A 276 10.63 39.56 -27.98
CA GLY A 276 10.29 40.38 -29.14
C GLY A 276 9.96 41.85 -28.84
N GLU A 277 9.90 42.24 -27.57
CA GLU A 277 9.61 43.62 -27.17
C GLU A 277 10.87 44.50 -27.12
N ARG A 278 10.72 45.80 -27.45
CA ARG A 278 11.78 46.80 -27.32
C ARG A 278 11.69 47.49 -25.97
N PHE A 279 12.84 47.74 -25.34
CA PHE A 279 12.95 48.52 -24.11
C PHE A 279 13.87 49.71 -24.31
N ASP A 280 13.38 50.89 -23.96
CA ASP A 280 14.18 52.12 -24.07
C ASP A 280 15.21 52.19 -22.93
N PRO A 281 16.46 52.62 -23.18
CA PRO A 281 17.49 52.74 -22.14
C PRO A 281 17.11 53.76 -21.05
N ILE A 282 17.37 53.42 -19.79
CA ILE A 282 17.06 54.27 -18.63
C ILE A 282 18.25 54.24 -17.67
N GLU A 283 18.60 55.40 -17.11
CA GLU A 283 19.61 55.50 -16.06
C GLU A 283 19.18 54.66 -14.84
N SER A 284 20.06 53.79 -14.33
CA SER A 284 19.79 52.80 -13.27
C SER A 284 18.97 51.56 -13.67
N CYS A 285 18.75 51.30 -14.96
CA CYS A 285 18.11 50.07 -15.46
C CYS A 285 19.01 49.33 -16.46
N GLU A 286 19.25 48.05 -16.22
CA GLU A 286 20.04 47.17 -17.10
C GLU A 286 19.14 46.09 -17.70
N ILE A 287 19.13 45.97 -19.03
CA ILE A 287 18.46 44.87 -19.71
C ILE A 287 19.38 43.66 -19.63
N VAL A 288 18.86 42.54 -19.11
CA VAL A 288 19.63 41.31 -18.91
C VAL A 288 18.95 40.11 -19.57
N ASP A 289 19.76 39.10 -19.83
CA ASP A 289 19.31 37.79 -20.32
C ASP A 289 18.77 36.91 -19.16
N PRO A 290 17.84 35.97 -19.40
CA PRO A 290 17.36 35.06 -18.35
C PRO A 290 18.46 34.30 -17.60
N SER A 291 19.61 34.04 -18.23
CA SER A 291 20.78 33.43 -17.56
C SER A 291 21.34 34.27 -16.41
N PHE A 292 21.09 35.58 -16.40
CA PHE A 292 21.49 36.50 -15.34
C PHE A 292 20.81 36.23 -14.00
N LEU A 293 19.68 35.49 -13.99
CA LEU A 293 18.94 35.12 -12.78
C LEU A 293 19.85 34.57 -11.66
N ARG A 294 20.87 33.79 -12.03
CA ARG A 294 21.85 33.23 -11.07
C ARG A 294 22.72 34.30 -10.44
N GLN A 295 23.21 35.26 -11.24
CA GLN A 295 24.00 36.38 -10.76
C GLN A 295 23.14 37.34 -9.93
N ALA A 296 21.89 37.58 -10.35
CA ALA A 296 20.95 38.46 -9.66
C ALA A 296 20.76 38.05 -8.20
N ALA A 297 20.68 36.74 -7.93
CA ALA A 297 20.52 36.21 -6.57
C ALA A 297 21.60 36.66 -5.56
N SER A 298 22.78 37.06 -6.04
CA SER A 298 23.88 37.55 -5.19
C SER A 298 23.84 39.05 -4.89
N GLN A 299 23.00 39.84 -5.57
CA GLN A 299 23.09 41.31 -5.54
C GLN A 299 21.75 42.04 -5.37
N VAL A 300 20.62 41.41 -5.72
CA VAL A 300 19.33 42.12 -5.75
C VAL A 300 18.55 41.98 -4.45
N ALA A 301 17.79 43.02 -4.09
CA ALA A 301 16.96 43.00 -2.89
C ALA A 301 15.60 42.32 -3.10
N ILE A 302 15.06 42.33 -4.31
CA ILE A 302 13.71 41.82 -4.64
C ILE A 302 13.74 41.10 -5.99
N PHE A 303 13.04 39.97 -6.08
CA PHE A 303 12.67 39.33 -7.34
C PHE A 303 11.20 39.64 -7.66
N ALA A 304 10.91 40.14 -8.85
CA ALA A 304 9.56 40.50 -9.25
C ALA A 304 9.24 39.92 -10.63
N GLY A 305 8.05 39.34 -10.81
CA GLY A 305 7.70 38.77 -12.12
C GLY A 305 6.58 37.75 -12.11
N GLY A 306 6.24 37.28 -13.31
CA GLY A 306 5.30 36.19 -13.58
C GLY A 306 6.02 34.90 -13.99
N GLY A 307 7.19 34.63 -13.40
CA GLY A 307 8.01 33.45 -13.72
C GLY A 307 7.33 32.12 -13.36
N ASP A 308 7.97 31.01 -13.74
CA ASP A 308 7.57 29.68 -13.28
C ASP A 308 7.89 29.49 -11.78
N HIS A 309 7.52 28.34 -11.22
CA HIS A 309 7.79 28.07 -9.80
C HIS A 309 9.29 28.03 -9.50
N GLY A 310 10.10 27.62 -10.48
CA GLY A 310 11.55 27.58 -10.35
C GLY A 310 12.16 28.95 -10.09
N PHE A 311 11.68 29.98 -10.79
CA PHE A 311 12.05 31.39 -10.57
C PHE A 311 11.84 31.82 -9.11
N PHE A 312 10.66 31.55 -8.56
CA PHE A 312 10.34 31.94 -7.18
C PHE A 312 11.14 31.14 -6.16
N TYR A 313 11.26 29.82 -6.33
CA TYR A 313 12.08 29.03 -5.42
C TYR A 313 13.54 29.49 -5.44
N GLN A 314 14.10 29.84 -6.60
CA GLN A 314 15.46 30.37 -6.68
C GLN A 314 15.64 31.65 -5.84
N ALA A 315 14.65 32.54 -5.81
CA ALA A 315 14.66 33.69 -4.91
C ALA A 315 14.64 33.26 -3.43
N LEU A 316 13.75 32.32 -3.08
CA LEU A 316 13.54 31.85 -1.71
C LEU A 316 14.74 31.08 -1.15
N PHE A 317 15.45 30.27 -1.93
CA PHE A 317 16.71 29.62 -1.51
C PHE A 317 17.79 30.63 -1.13
N ASN A 318 17.76 31.81 -1.74
CA ASN A 318 18.66 32.91 -1.45
C ASN A 318 18.09 33.86 -0.38
N GLY A 319 16.92 33.57 0.18
CA GLY A 319 16.26 34.42 1.16
C GLY A 319 15.87 35.79 0.62
N ILE A 320 15.55 35.87 -0.67
CA ILE A 320 15.14 37.11 -1.35
C ILE A 320 13.61 37.19 -1.38
N PRO A 321 13.01 38.30 -0.91
CA PRO A 321 11.58 38.56 -1.04
C PRO A 321 11.10 38.64 -2.49
N VAL A 322 9.85 38.26 -2.72
CA VAL A 322 9.26 38.20 -4.06
C VAL A 322 8.05 39.13 -4.25
N ILE A 323 7.87 39.63 -5.46
CA ILE A 323 6.65 40.28 -5.94
C ILE A 323 6.09 39.43 -7.08
N GLY A 324 4.97 38.75 -6.85
CA GLY A 324 4.37 37.89 -7.85
C GLY A 324 3.39 38.65 -8.75
N LEU A 325 3.55 38.48 -10.06
CA LEU A 325 2.73 39.04 -11.13
C LEU A 325 2.03 37.89 -11.90
N PRO A 326 1.05 37.21 -11.29
CA PRO A 326 0.43 36.04 -11.90
C PRO A 326 -0.29 36.38 -13.21
N THR A 327 -0.09 35.53 -14.21
CA THR A 327 -0.73 35.60 -15.53
C THR A 327 -1.59 34.37 -15.83
N ASN A 328 -1.47 33.32 -15.03
CA ASN A 328 -2.25 32.09 -15.14
C ASN A 328 -2.63 31.55 -13.75
N PHE A 329 -3.56 30.61 -13.74
CA PHE A 329 -4.14 30.03 -12.54
C PHE A 329 -3.10 29.34 -11.65
N THR A 330 -2.14 28.60 -12.24
CA THR A 330 -1.09 27.91 -11.48
C THR A 330 -0.20 28.90 -10.71
N GLN A 331 0.15 30.02 -11.33
CA GLN A 331 0.91 31.10 -10.68
C GLN A 331 0.11 31.75 -9.54
N GLU A 332 -1.21 31.94 -9.71
CA GLU A 332 -2.08 32.49 -8.66
C GLU A 332 -1.97 31.70 -7.35
N TYR A 333 -2.13 30.37 -7.40
CA TYR A 333 -2.05 29.52 -6.20
C TYR A 333 -0.69 29.57 -5.53
N PHE A 334 0.36 29.45 -6.34
CA PHE A 334 1.71 29.41 -5.83
C PHE A 334 2.05 30.73 -5.11
N ILE A 335 1.71 31.87 -5.73
CA ILE A 335 2.01 33.18 -5.16
C ILE A 335 1.10 33.50 -3.96
N ASP A 336 -0.16 33.07 -3.97
CA ASP A 336 -1.03 33.16 -2.79
C ASP A 336 -0.40 32.48 -1.59
N ARG A 337 0.21 31.32 -1.81
CA ARG A 337 0.89 30.60 -0.76
C ARG A 337 2.13 31.35 -0.26
N LEU A 338 2.95 31.91 -1.14
CA LEU A 338 4.11 32.72 -0.74
C LEU A 338 3.70 33.96 0.06
N GLN A 339 2.58 34.60 -0.31
CA GLN A 339 2.02 35.72 0.43
C GLN A 339 1.50 35.30 1.81
N ALA A 340 0.80 34.16 1.91
CA ALA A 340 0.31 33.62 3.18
C ALA A 340 1.46 33.28 4.15
N LEU A 341 2.60 32.84 3.62
CA LEU A 341 3.83 32.62 4.39
C LEU A 341 4.58 33.92 4.72
N GLY A 342 4.16 35.05 4.15
CA GLY A 342 4.77 36.36 4.36
C GLY A 342 6.15 36.51 3.72
N LEU A 343 6.41 35.77 2.64
CA LEU A 343 7.66 35.75 1.87
C LEU A 343 7.68 36.75 0.71
N GLY A 344 6.53 37.36 0.43
CA GLY A 344 6.38 38.30 -0.66
C GLY A 344 4.98 38.90 -0.70
N ILE A 345 4.68 39.57 -1.80
CA ILE A 345 3.34 40.13 -2.08
C ILE A 345 2.84 39.64 -3.43
N LYS A 346 1.53 39.42 -3.53
CA LYS A 346 0.83 39.14 -4.78
C LYS A 346 0.19 40.43 -5.30
N LEU A 347 0.41 40.77 -6.57
CA LEU A 347 -0.34 41.82 -7.24
C LEU A 347 -1.43 41.19 -8.11
N SER A 348 -2.65 41.73 -8.06
CA SER A 348 -3.67 41.34 -9.02
C SER A 348 -3.30 41.85 -10.43
N HIS A 349 -3.86 41.22 -11.47
CA HIS A 349 -3.70 41.69 -12.84
C HIS A 349 -3.97 43.19 -13.00
N ARG A 350 -5.02 43.70 -12.33
CA ARG A 350 -5.36 45.12 -12.33
C ARG A 350 -4.30 46.01 -11.67
N ASP A 351 -3.53 45.48 -10.71
CA ASP A 351 -2.58 46.29 -9.94
C ASP A 351 -1.22 46.35 -10.63
N PHE A 352 -0.73 45.25 -11.20
CA PHE A 352 0.55 45.28 -11.90
C PHE A 352 0.48 45.90 -13.31
N THR A 353 -0.71 45.98 -13.90
CA THR A 353 -0.94 46.73 -15.15
C THR A 353 -1.10 48.23 -14.92
N ARG A 354 -1.07 48.71 -13.66
CA ARG A 354 -1.11 50.14 -13.33
C ARG A 354 0.26 50.62 -12.89
N PRO A 355 0.91 51.55 -13.64
CA PRO A 355 2.29 51.94 -13.36
C PRO A 355 2.51 52.48 -11.94
N THR A 356 1.55 53.23 -11.43
CA THR A 356 1.60 53.80 -10.07
C THR A 356 1.46 52.74 -8.99
N ALA A 357 0.57 51.76 -9.16
CA ALA A 357 0.35 50.71 -8.17
C ALA A 357 1.53 49.73 -8.14
N LEU A 358 2.06 49.34 -9.30
CA LEU A 358 3.25 48.49 -9.38
C LEU A 358 4.47 49.17 -8.73
N GLY A 359 4.73 50.43 -9.06
CA GLY A 359 5.83 51.20 -8.47
C GLY A 359 5.69 51.40 -6.96
N GLN A 360 4.48 51.73 -6.48
CA GLN A 360 4.20 51.87 -5.04
C GLN A 360 4.38 50.55 -4.27
N SER A 361 4.01 49.41 -4.87
CA SER A 361 4.21 48.10 -4.27
C SER A 361 5.68 47.71 -4.16
N ALA A 362 6.46 47.96 -5.22
CA ALA A 362 7.91 47.73 -5.19
C ALA A 362 8.61 48.63 -4.15
N GLU A 363 8.30 49.92 -4.11
CA GLU A 363 8.80 50.85 -3.09
C GLU A 363 8.36 50.45 -1.68
N GLY A 364 7.10 50.04 -1.52
CA GLY A 364 6.54 49.58 -0.26
C GLY A 364 7.30 48.37 0.30
N LEU A 365 7.63 47.41 -0.55
CA LEU A 365 8.42 46.24 -0.16
C LEU A 365 9.88 46.63 0.14
N LEU A 366 10.50 47.48 -0.65
CA LEU A 366 11.85 48.00 -0.38
C LEU A 366 11.92 48.73 0.98
N ASN A 367 10.93 49.56 1.29
CA ASN A 367 10.83 50.25 2.58
C ASN A 367 10.64 49.28 3.76
N GLN A 368 10.06 48.11 3.52
CA GLN A 368 9.86 47.04 4.51
C GLN A 368 10.86 45.89 4.35
N TYR A 369 11.94 46.08 3.58
CA TYR A 369 12.86 45.03 3.19
C TYR A 369 13.41 44.25 4.40
N ALA A 370 13.76 44.93 5.48
CA ALA A 370 14.29 44.28 6.69
C ALA A 370 13.33 43.23 7.28
N ILE A 371 12.01 43.43 7.19
CA ILE A 371 10.99 42.50 7.69
C ILE A 371 10.90 41.29 6.77
N PHE A 372 10.73 41.52 5.47
CA PHE A 372 10.60 40.46 4.48
C PHE A 372 11.88 39.63 4.36
N ALA A 373 13.05 40.29 4.28
CA ALA A 373 14.33 39.62 4.19
C ALA A 373 14.64 38.76 5.42
N ARG A 374 14.24 39.19 6.63
CA ARG A 374 14.35 38.35 7.83
C ARG A 374 13.51 37.07 7.70
N ARG A 375 12.27 37.18 7.23
CA ARG A 375 11.39 36.01 7.03
C ARG A 375 11.91 35.09 5.94
N CYS A 376 12.31 35.66 4.80
CA CYS A 376 12.85 34.91 3.67
C CYS A 376 14.17 34.23 4.03
N ARG A 377 15.07 34.85 4.80
CA ARG A 377 16.30 34.20 5.28
C ARG A 377 16.03 33.06 6.26
N ALA A 378 15.05 33.22 7.15
CA ALA A 378 14.64 32.12 8.03
C ALA A 378 14.09 30.95 7.20
N PHE A 379 13.18 31.24 6.27
CA PHE A 379 12.63 30.25 5.36
C PHE A 379 13.69 29.60 4.45
N ALA A 380 14.67 30.38 3.98
CA ALA A 380 15.79 29.90 3.17
C ALA A 380 16.60 28.82 3.90
N ALA A 381 16.84 29.00 5.20
CA ALA A 381 17.57 28.01 6.00
C ALA A 381 16.82 26.66 6.05
N ASP A 382 15.50 26.69 6.12
CA ASP A 382 14.65 25.49 6.17
C ASP A 382 14.58 24.80 4.79
N ILE A 383 14.35 25.57 3.72
CA ILE A 383 14.20 25.02 2.36
C ILE A 383 15.52 24.54 1.75
N GLN A 384 16.66 25.08 2.16
CA GLN A 384 18.00 24.68 1.67
C GLN A 384 18.29 23.19 1.89
N GLU A 385 17.71 22.56 2.91
CA GLU A 385 17.85 21.10 3.13
C GLU A 385 17.22 20.25 2.02
N TRP A 386 16.28 20.82 1.27
CA TRP A 386 15.54 20.15 0.19
C TRP A 386 16.20 20.26 -1.18
N GLN A 387 17.34 20.95 -1.28
CA GLN A 387 18.02 21.19 -2.56
C GLN A 387 18.82 19.99 -3.10
N ASP A 388 18.88 18.89 -2.34
CA ASP A 388 19.64 17.71 -2.75
C ASP A 388 18.83 16.84 -3.72
N ALA A 389 19.03 17.08 -5.01
CA ALA A 389 18.41 16.27 -6.05
C ALA A 389 18.84 14.79 -5.98
N ASN A 390 19.89 14.40 -5.23
CA ASN A 390 20.20 12.99 -4.97
C ASN A 390 19.09 12.27 -4.21
N ARG A 391 18.17 12.97 -3.54
CA ARG A 391 16.96 12.37 -2.96
C ARG A 391 16.16 11.60 -4.01
N VAL A 392 16.09 12.09 -5.25
CA VAL A 392 15.45 11.38 -6.37
C VAL A 392 16.15 10.05 -6.63
N ALA A 393 17.48 10.05 -6.72
CA ALA A 393 18.23 8.81 -6.91
C ALA A 393 18.08 7.84 -5.74
N ASP A 394 18.01 8.33 -4.50
CA ASP A 394 17.82 7.48 -3.34
C ASP A 394 16.41 6.86 -3.30
N ILE A 395 15.39 7.57 -3.80
CA ILE A 395 14.04 7.03 -4.00
C ILE A 395 14.05 5.93 -5.07
N VAL A 396 14.65 6.19 -6.23
CA VAL A 396 14.76 5.22 -7.33
C VAL A 396 15.60 4.00 -6.93
N ASP A 397 16.72 4.21 -6.23
CA ASP A 397 17.52 3.12 -5.67
C ASP A 397 16.68 2.27 -4.69
N ARG A 398 15.88 2.89 -3.81
CA ARG A 398 14.99 2.13 -2.90
C ARG A 398 13.96 1.31 -3.65
N TYR A 399 13.40 1.86 -4.72
CA TYR A 399 12.46 1.13 -5.58
C TYR A 399 13.12 -0.11 -6.20
N TRP A 400 14.34 0.01 -6.73
CA TRP A 400 15.07 -1.15 -7.23
C TRP A 400 15.54 -2.10 -6.13
N MET A 401 15.95 -1.57 -4.97
CA MET A 401 16.29 -2.39 -3.81
C MET A 401 15.10 -3.23 -3.38
N SER A 402 13.90 -2.66 -3.28
CA SER A 402 12.69 -3.44 -3.00
C SER A 402 12.41 -4.50 -4.07
N ARG A 403 12.69 -4.23 -5.35
CA ARG A 403 12.59 -5.24 -6.42
C ARG A 403 13.70 -6.29 -6.40
N THR A 404 14.91 -5.96 -5.95
CA THR A 404 15.99 -6.94 -5.78
C THR A 404 15.85 -7.74 -4.48
N GLU A 405 15.20 -7.16 -3.47
CA GLU A 405 14.77 -7.82 -2.24
C GLU A 405 13.52 -8.68 -2.47
N GLU A 406 12.75 -8.50 -3.55
CA GLU A 406 11.69 -9.43 -3.98
C GLU A 406 12.22 -10.83 -4.37
N GLY A 407 13.55 -11.04 -4.38
CA GLY A 407 14.18 -12.36 -4.43
C GLY A 407 14.79 -12.83 -3.10
N ARG A 408 14.76 -12.01 -2.04
CA ARG A 408 15.21 -12.36 -0.69
C ARG A 408 13.97 -12.61 0.15
N LEU A 409 13.80 -13.84 0.60
CA LEU A 409 12.66 -14.22 1.43
C LEU A 409 12.58 -13.29 2.65
N ASP A 410 11.40 -12.85 3.04
CA ASP A 410 11.23 -12.05 4.26
C ASP A 410 11.65 -12.91 5.46
N SER A 411 12.60 -12.40 6.25
CA SER A 411 13.19 -13.15 7.38
C SER A 411 12.15 -13.69 8.36
N HIS A 412 10.98 -13.07 8.50
CA HIS A 412 9.92 -13.54 9.39
C HIS A 412 9.16 -14.77 8.87
N TYR A 413 9.20 -15.02 7.56
CA TYR A 413 8.49 -16.11 6.90
C TYR A 413 9.44 -17.16 6.32
N GLN A 414 10.75 -16.99 6.53
CA GLN A 414 11.76 -17.96 6.13
C GLN A 414 11.64 -19.26 6.93
N MET A 415 11.60 -20.38 6.22
CA MET A 415 11.58 -21.72 6.81
C MET A 415 12.56 -22.62 6.06
N ALA A 416 13.40 -23.36 6.80
CA ALA A 416 14.34 -24.31 6.21
C ALA A 416 13.57 -25.44 5.50
N GLN A 417 14.15 -26.00 4.42
CA GLN A 417 13.49 -27.05 3.62
C GLN A 417 12.95 -28.21 4.47
N ARG A 418 13.70 -28.65 5.48
CA ARG A 418 13.26 -29.74 6.38
C ARG A 418 11.96 -29.39 7.12
N ASP A 419 11.91 -28.19 7.69
CA ASP A 419 10.76 -27.70 8.45
C ASP A 419 9.56 -27.42 7.53
N PHE A 420 9.81 -26.89 6.33
CA PHE A 420 8.77 -26.63 5.35
C PHE A 420 8.19 -27.92 4.77
N ALA A 421 9.03 -28.90 4.44
CA ALA A 421 8.58 -30.23 4.02
C ALA A 421 7.75 -30.88 5.14
N ARG A 422 8.22 -30.81 6.39
CA ARG A 422 7.47 -31.31 7.54
C ARG A 422 6.11 -30.62 7.67
N GLN A 423 6.03 -29.30 7.52
CA GLN A 423 4.78 -28.56 7.55
C GLN A 423 3.79 -29.04 6.48
N LEU A 424 4.25 -29.23 5.24
CA LEU A 424 3.41 -29.71 4.14
C LEU A 424 2.95 -31.16 4.35
N SER A 425 3.84 -32.05 4.78
CA SER A 425 3.50 -33.46 5.06
C SER A 425 2.48 -33.61 6.18
N LEU A 426 2.52 -32.76 7.20
CA LEU A 426 1.58 -32.84 8.32
C LEU A 426 0.22 -32.22 7.99
N SER A 427 0.18 -31.21 7.13
CA SER A 427 -1.06 -30.51 6.76
C SER A 427 -1.80 -31.16 5.59
N THR A 428 -1.18 -32.10 4.87
CA THR A 428 -1.77 -32.79 3.72
C THR A 428 -1.79 -34.31 3.90
N VAL A 429 -2.48 -35.01 2.99
CA VAL A 429 -2.48 -36.48 2.91
C VAL A 429 -1.29 -37.04 2.12
N LEU A 430 -0.38 -36.18 1.65
CA LEU A 430 0.78 -36.59 0.85
C LEU A 430 1.86 -37.25 1.71
N SER A 431 2.58 -38.20 1.13
CA SER A 431 3.75 -38.80 1.76
C SER A 431 4.95 -37.83 1.74
N ASP A 432 5.87 -37.99 2.69
CA ASP A 432 7.12 -37.22 2.75
C ASP A 432 7.90 -37.28 1.43
N GLU A 433 7.89 -38.43 0.74
CA GLU A 433 8.54 -38.61 -0.56
C GLU A 433 7.90 -37.74 -1.65
N HIS A 434 6.56 -37.71 -1.73
CA HIS A 434 5.85 -36.87 -2.69
C HIS A 434 6.06 -35.38 -2.41
N VAL A 435 6.07 -34.97 -1.13
CA VAL A 435 6.34 -33.58 -0.74
C VAL A 435 7.74 -33.16 -1.16
N GLU A 436 8.77 -33.98 -0.93
CA GLU A 436 10.14 -33.67 -1.32
C GLU A 436 10.32 -33.61 -2.86
N GLU A 437 9.64 -34.47 -3.60
CA GLU A 437 9.62 -34.41 -5.06
C GLU A 437 8.93 -33.12 -5.55
N MET A 438 7.79 -32.78 -4.96
CA MET A 438 7.04 -31.55 -5.24
C MET A 438 7.89 -30.30 -5.00
N LEU A 439 8.56 -30.21 -3.85
CA LEU A 439 9.47 -29.10 -3.55
C LEU A 439 10.61 -29.01 -4.57
N ARG A 440 11.19 -30.14 -4.97
CA ARG A 440 12.24 -30.17 -6.01
C ARG A 440 11.73 -29.65 -7.35
N ASN A 441 10.54 -30.06 -7.77
CA ASN A 441 9.92 -29.62 -9.01
C ASN A 441 9.53 -28.14 -8.97
N GLY A 442 9.00 -27.67 -7.84
CA GLY A 442 8.65 -26.26 -7.62
C GLY A 442 9.85 -25.34 -7.75
N ARG A 443 11.01 -25.70 -7.17
CA ARG A 443 12.26 -24.92 -7.35
C ARG A 443 12.68 -24.79 -8.81
N ASN A 444 12.57 -25.87 -9.59
CA ASN A 444 12.89 -25.82 -11.03
C ASN A 444 11.94 -24.91 -11.82
N ARG A 445 10.76 -24.62 -11.26
CA ARG A 445 9.74 -23.73 -11.81
C ARG A 445 9.68 -22.37 -11.09
N GLN A 446 10.77 -21.98 -10.43
CA GLN A 446 10.92 -20.66 -9.77
C GLN A 446 9.95 -20.42 -8.60
N MET A 447 9.50 -21.46 -7.90
CA MET A 447 8.83 -21.29 -6.60
C MET A 447 9.70 -20.45 -5.65
N PRO A 448 9.15 -19.53 -4.84
CA PRO A 448 9.95 -18.64 -3.97
C PRO A 448 10.90 -19.40 -3.04
N HIS A 449 12.21 -19.29 -3.24
CA HIS A 449 13.22 -19.95 -2.39
C HIS A 449 14.55 -19.21 -2.39
N GLU A 450 15.36 -19.44 -1.36
CA GLU A 450 16.73 -18.93 -1.25
C GLU A 450 17.68 -20.09 -0.92
N VAL A 451 18.84 -20.12 -1.59
CA VAL A 451 19.92 -21.07 -1.28
C VAL A 451 20.93 -20.38 -0.37
N LYS A 452 21.05 -20.86 0.86
CA LYS A 452 21.99 -20.36 1.87
C LYS A 452 23.11 -21.38 2.11
N GLN A 453 24.11 -21.00 2.92
CA GLN A 453 25.25 -21.87 3.24
C GLN A 453 24.84 -23.16 3.96
N ASP A 454 23.76 -23.11 4.73
CA ASP A 454 23.24 -24.19 5.57
C ASP A 454 22.12 -25.01 4.90
N GLY A 455 21.68 -24.63 3.70
CA GLY A 455 20.69 -25.37 2.94
C GLY A 455 19.73 -24.48 2.14
N ILE A 456 18.59 -25.07 1.78
CA ILE A 456 17.53 -24.39 1.04
C ILE A 456 16.49 -23.86 2.03
N TRP A 457 16.07 -22.62 1.80
CA TRP A 457 15.05 -21.93 2.57
C TRP A 457 13.89 -21.53 1.66
N TYR A 458 12.68 -21.55 2.19
CA TYR A 458 11.46 -21.15 1.50
C TYR A 458 10.78 -20.02 2.26
N ASP A 459 10.03 -19.19 1.53
CA ASP A 459 9.04 -18.33 2.17
C ASP A 459 7.81 -19.19 2.43
N ARG A 460 7.52 -19.48 3.70
CA ARG A 460 6.50 -20.47 4.08
C ARG A 460 5.09 -20.10 3.61
N LEU A 461 4.80 -18.83 3.33
CA LEU A 461 3.49 -18.40 2.85
C LEU A 461 3.47 -18.35 1.32
N ASP A 462 4.43 -17.66 0.71
CA ASP A 462 4.43 -17.47 -0.75
C ASP A 462 4.73 -18.78 -1.49
N SER A 463 5.59 -19.64 -0.93
CA SER A 463 5.86 -20.97 -1.50
C SER A 463 4.67 -21.89 -1.34
N TRP A 464 3.94 -21.79 -0.23
CA TRP A 464 2.70 -22.56 -0.03
C TRP A 464 1.64 -22.14 -1.03
N ASN A 465 1.42 -20.83 -1.21
CA ASN A 465 0.50 -20.30 -2.21
C ASN A 465 0.91 -20.72 -3.62
N TRP A 466 2.20 -20.63 -3.95
CA TRP A 466 2.73 -21.07 -5.23
C TRP A 466 2.40 -22.53 -5.51
N LEU A 467 2.60 -23.42 -4.53
CA LEU A 467 2.25 -24.84 -4.68
C LEU A 467 0.75 -25.03 -4.90
N TYR A 468 -0.06 -24.31 -4.13
CA TYR A 468 -1.51 -24.35 -4.23
C TYR A 468 -2.03 -23.91 -5.61
N ASP A 469 -1.34 -22.97 -6.24
CA ASP A 469 -1.69 -22.42 -7.54
C ASP A 469 -1.03 -23.17 -8.72
N ASN A 470 0.06 -23.92 -8.50
CA ASN A 470 0.90 -24.43 -9.59
C ASN A 470 1.22 -25.92 -9.57
N ASP A 471 0.98 -26.64 -8.46
CA ASP A 471 1.18 -28.09 -8.37
C ASP A 471 -0.16 -28.80 -8.18
N SER A 472 -0.57 -29.56 -9.20
CA SER A 472 -1.87 -30.22 -9.17
C SER A 472 -1.98 -31.28 -8.08
N ARG A 473 -0.89 -31.96 -7.73
CA ARG A 473 -0.93 -33.00 -6.69
C ARG A 473 -1.26 -32.38 -5.34
N PHE A 474 -0.81 -31.15 -5.10
CA PHE A 474 -1.04 -30.44 -3.85
C PHE A 474 -2.51 -30.02 -3.70
N PHE A 475 -3.05 -29.31 -4.71
CA PHE A 475 -4.43 -28.86 -4.67
C PHE A 475 -5.43 -30.01 -4.74
N GLU A 476 -5.25 -30.95 -5.68
CA GLU A 476 -6.20 -32.05 -5.90
C GLU A 476 -6.33 -32.93 -4.64
N CYS A 477 -5.21 -33.25 -3.97
CA CYS A 477 -5.24 -34.06 -2.76
C CYS A 477 -5.94 -33.36 -1.58
N ASP A 478 -5.75 -32.05 -1.42
CA ASP A 478 -6.38 -31.26 -0.36
C ASP A 478 -7.89 -31.13 -0.62
N TYR A 479 -8.28 -30.84 -1.88
CA TYR A 479 -9.67 -30.79 -2.29
C TYR A 479 -10.39 -32.12 -2.03
N GLU A 480 -9.80 -33.24 -2.46
CA GLU A 480 -10.39 -34.57 -2.29
C GLU A 480 -10.55 -34.96 -0.82
N ALA A 481 -9.51 -34.74 0.00
CA ALA A 481 -9.58 -35.00 1.44
C ALA A 481 -10.68 -34.19 2.12
N ARG A 482 -10.82 -32.90 1.75
CA ARG A 482 -11.89 -32.03 2.26
C ARG A 482 -13.27 -32.45 1.79
N GLU A 483 -13.43 -32.87 0.53
CA GLU A 483 -14.71 -33.37 0.04
C GLU A 483 -15.12 -34.69 0.69
N GLU A 484 -14.17 -35.59 0.94
CA GLU A 484 -14.44 -36.82 1.69
C GLU A 484 -14.98 -36.49 3.09
N MET A 485 -14.29 -35.60 3.82
CA MET A 485 -14.73 -35.12 5.12
C MET A 485 -16.12 -34.46 5.05
N ARG A 486 -16.32 -33.51 4.12
CA ARG A 486 -17.61 -32.80 3.98
C ARG A 486 -18.76 -33.75 3.67
N SER A 487 -18.53 -34.79 2.86
CA SER A 487 -19.56 -35.76 2.49
C SER A 487 -20.11 -36.58 3.67
N TYR A 488 -19.37 -36.69 4.77
CA TYR A 488 -19.84 -37.33 6.00
C TYR A 488 -20.83 -36.44 6.76
N PHE A 489 -20.54 -35.13 6.83
CA PHE A 489 -21.30 -34.18 7.64
C PHE A 489 -22.37 -33.41 6.86
N ILE A 490 -22.32 -33.44 5.53
CA ILE A 490 -23.18 -32.66 4.65
C ILE A 490 -23.73 -33.56 3.54
N ASN A 491 -25.05 -33.54 3.37
CA ASN A 491 -25.76 -34.25 2.32
C ASN A 491 -26.18 -33.31 1.19
N LYS A 492 -25.89 -33.69 -0.06
CA LYS A 492 -26.39 -33.01 -1.28
C LYS A 492 -27.65 -33.70 -1.80
N LYS A 493 -28.77 -32.97 -1.88
CA LYS A 493 -30.03 -33.45 -2.48
C LYS A 493 -30.64 -32.39 -3.38
N ASN A 494 -30.80 -32.68 -4.67
CA ASN A 494 -31.28 -31.74 -5.69
C ASN A 494 -30.48 -30.41 -5.68
N ASP A 495 -29.15 -30.51 -5.63
CA ASP A 495 -28.20 -29.37 -5.54
C ASP A 495 -28.33 -28.48 -4.30
N VAL A 496 -29.17 -28.85 -3.34
CA VAL A 496 -29.26 -28.18 -2.03
C VAL A 496 -28.47 -28.99 -1.00
N LEU A 497 -27.53 -28.32 -0.33
CA LEU A 497 -26.77 -28.90 0.78
C LEU A 497 -27.52 -28.75 2.10
N ARG A 498 -27.45 -29.78 2.94
CA ARG A 498 -28.00 -29.78 4.31
C ARG A 498 -27.08 -30.56 5.25
N PRO A 499 -27.09 -30.26 6.56
CA PRO A 499 -26.39 -31.10 7.52
C PRO A 499 -26.86 -32.55 7.43
N ALA A 500 -25.94 -33.50 7.50
CA ALA A 500 -26.24 -34.92 7.45
C ALA A 500 -26.87 -35.42 8.75
N MET A 501 -26.58 -34.76 9.86
CA MET A 501 -27.16 -35.01 11.18
C MET A 501 -27.45 -33.71 11.93
N ASP A 502 -28.40 -33.78 12.86
CA ASP A 502 -28.73 -32.65 13.74
C ASP A 502 -27.66 -32.41 14.80
N SER A 503 -26.97 -33.48 15.23
CA SER A 503 -25.89 -33.43 16.21
C SER A 503 -24.89 -34.58 16.04
N GLN A 504 -23.62 -34.34 16.37
CA GLN A 504 -22.56 -35.35 16.44
C GLN A 504 -21.92 -35.35 17.83
N ARG A 505 -21.80 -36.53 18.43
CA ARG A 505 -20.96 -36.70 19.62
C ARG A 505 -19.53 -36.99 19.18
N LEU A 506 -18.57 -36.23 19.72
CA LEU A 506 -17.17 -36.31 19.37
C LEU A 506 -16.34 -36.70 20.59
N ARG A 507 -15.34 -37.54 20.38
CA ARG A 507 -14.19 -37.65 21.27
C ARG A 507 -13.00 -36.97 20.59
N LEU A 508 -12.50 -35.93 21.23
CA LEU A 508 -11.34 -35.19 20.76
C LEU A 508 -10.10 -35.63 21.52
N THR A 509 -9.02 -35.85 20.79
CA THR A 509 -7.69 -36.07 21.37
C THR A 509 -6.75 -35.00 20.83
N TYR A 510 -6.37 -34.07 21.69
CA TYR A 510 -5.41 -33.02 21.36
C TYR A 510 -4.03 -33.41 21.88
N THR A 511 -3.02 -33.33 21.01
CA THR A 511 -1.62 -33.61 21.33
C THR A 511 -0.77 -32.43 20.86
N PHE A 512 0.01 -31.88 21.78
CA PHE A 512 1.01 -30.85 21.54
C PHE A 512 2.39 -31.45 21.79
N THR A 513 3.26 -31.31 20.81
CA THR A 513 4.61 -31.87 20.83
C THR A 513 5.61 -30.73 20.69
N LEU A 514 6.53 -30.64 21.65
CA LEU A 514 7.58 -29.63 21.71
C LEU A 514 8.94 -30.30 21.50
N SER A 515 9.73 -29.75 20.59
CA SER A 515 11.11 -30.15 20.28
C SER A 515 11.99 -28.92 20.13
N ALA A 516 13.31 -29.10 20.07
CA ALA A 516 14.26 -28.01 19.81
C ALA A 516 15.28 -28.40 18.75
N VAL A 517 15.78 -27.40 18.03
CA VAL A 517 16.88 -27.56 17.05
C VAL A 517 18.26 -27.54 17.72
N GLU A 518 18.34 -26.98 18.93
CA GLU A 518 19.57 -26.84 19.71
C GLU A 518 19.49 -27.60 21.04
N ASP A 519 20.63 -28.06 21.52
CA ASP A 519 20.76 -28.72 22.81
C ASP A 519 20.65 -27.70 23.94
N THR A 520 19.42 -27.47 24.42
CA THR A 520 19.13 -26.50 25.47
C THR A 520 18.16 -27.06 26.50
N THR A 521 18.19 -26.49 27.70
CA THR A 521 17.16 -26.72 28.71
C THR A 521 16.35 -25.44 28.89
N HIS A 522 15.03 -25.55 28.84
CA HIS A 522 14.11 -24.42 28.98
C HIS A 522 13.12 -24.66 30.12
N ASP A 523 12.94 -23.66 30.98
CA ASP A 523 11.78 -23.59 31.88
C ASP A 523 10.58 -23.04 31.08
N THR A 524 9.66 -23.91 30.70
CA THR A 524 8.55 -23.58 29.81
C THR A 524 7.24 -23.43 30.57
N ARG A 525 6.33 -22.62 30.02
CA ARG A 525 4.93 -22.53 30.42
C ARG A 525 4.08 -22.97 29.24
N ILE A 526 3.28 -24.01 29.46
CA ILE A 526 2.46 -24.65 28.43
C ILE A 526 1.02 -24.16 28.53
N PHE A 527 0.45 -23.79 27.38
CA PHE A 527 -0.92 -23.33 27.22
C PHE A 527 -1.62 -24.16 26.16
N LEU A 528 -2.63 -24.94 26.54
CA LEU A 528 -3.36 -25.77 25.58
C LEU A 528 -4.81 -25.28 25.43
N PRO A 529 -5.28 -24.98 24.21
CA PRO A 529 -6.66 -24.59 23.97
C PRO A 529 -7.62 -25.74 24.28
N TYR A 530 -8.81 -25.42 24.77
CA TYR A 530 -9.85 -26.38 25.14
C TYR A 530 -11.24 -25.90 24.67
N PRO A 531 -12.12 -26.79 24.18
CA PRO A 531 -13.46 -26.41 23.73
C PRO A 531 -14.33 -25.76 24.81
N ILE A 532 -15.15 -24.77 24.45
CA ILE A 532 -16.03 -24.04 25.38
C ILE A 532 -17.51 -24.32 25.12
N SER A 533 -18.35 -24.23 26.17
CA SER A 533 -19.79 -24.47 26.01
C SER A 533 -20.45 -23.30 25.27
N THR A 534 -21.30 -23.62 24.28
CA THR A 534 -22.14 -22.67 23.55
C THR A 534 -23.56 -23.23 23.39
N ASP A 535 -24.45 -22.53 22.69
CA ASP A 535 -25.80 -23.03 22.42
C ASP A 535 -25.81 -24.27 21.51
N PHE A 536 -24.76 -24.47 20.72
CA PHE A 536 -24.60 -25.56 19.74
C PHE A 536 -23.40 -26.46 20.04
N GLN A 537 -22.67 -26.23 21.13
CA GLN A 537 -21.59 -27.09 21.61
C GLN A 537 -21.77 -27.35 23.10
N LYS A 538 -22.14 -28.58 23.47
CA LYS A 538 -22.57 -28.96 24.83
C LYS A 538 -21.92 -30.25 25.30
N ASP A 539 -22.22 -30.63 26.54
CA ASP A 539 -21.79 -31.89 27.17
C ASP A 539 -20.27 -32.08 27.21
N ILE A 540 -19.53 -30.97 27.29
CA ILE A 540 -18.07 -30.98 27.22
C ILE A 540 -17.51 -31.56 28.52
N LYS A 541 -16.76 -32.65 28.39
CA LYS A 541 -16.18 -33.38 29.53
C LYS A 541 -14.74 -33.77 29.23
N LEU A 542 -13.83 -33.29 30.08
CA LEU A 542 -12.43 -33.75 30.10
C LEU A 542 -12.39 -35.19 30.66
N LEU A 543 -11.76 -36.10 29.91
CA LEU A 543 -11.59 -37.50 30.31
C LEU A 543 -10.22 -37.75 30.93
N SER A 544 -9.17 -37.21 30.32
CA SER A 544 -7.79 -37.34 30.79
C SER A 544 -6.91 -36.23 30.23
N CYS A 545 -5.78 -35.99 30.88
CA CYS A 545 -4.69 -35.18 30.36
C CYS A 545 -3.34 -35.83 30.70
N HIS A 546 -2.31 -35.49 29.94
CA HIS A 546 -0.95 -35.93 30.16
C HIS A 546 0.02 -34.75 29.97
N PRO A 547 0.91 -34.46 30.95
CA PRO A 547 0.99 -35.09 32.28
C PRO A 547 -0.27 -34.88 33.14
N THR A 548 -0.54 -35.78 34.08
CA THR A 548 -1.77 -35.75 34.91
C THR A 548 -1.86 -34.46 35.74
N GLU A 549 -0.71 -33.89 36.12
CA GLU A 549 -0.57 -32.67 36.91
C GLU A 549 -1.12 -31.43 36.18
N MET A 550 -1.22 -31.47 34.85
CA MET A 550 -1.83 -30.40 34.07
C MET A 550 -3.29 -30.14 34.48
N GLN A 551 -3.97 -31.12 35.06
CA GLN A 551 -5.32 -30.98 35.59
C GLN A 551 -5.43 -29.81 36.58
N ASN A 552 -4.37 -29.49 37.31
CA ASN A 552 -4.34 -28.36 38.27
C ASN A 552 -4.32 -26.99 37.60
N HIS A 553 -4.04 -26.94 36.29
CA HIS A 553 -3.98 -25.74 35.46
C HIS A 553 -5.17 -25.65 34.50
N PHE A 554 -6.16 -26.54 34.62
CA PHE A 554 -7.32 -26.59 33.74
C PHE A 554 -8.36 -25.54 34.10
N LEU A 555 -8.66 -24.64 33.15
CA LEU A 555 -9.64 -23.56 33.27
C LEU A 555 -10.75 -23.73 32.21
N PRO A 556 -11.73 -24.62 32.44
CA PRO A 556 -12.74 -24.99 31.44
C PRO A 556 -13.58 -23.81 30.96
N HIS A 557 -13.95 -22.88 31.84
CA HIS A 557 -14.76 -21.71 31.48
C HIS A 557 -14.01 -20.71 30.60
N SER A 558 -12.69 -20.68 30.73
CA SER A 558 -11.84 -19.81 29.91
C SER A 558 -11.42 -20.50 28.61
N GLY A 559 -11.50 -21.83 28.55
CA GLY A 559 -11.21 -22.62 27.36
C GLY A 559 -9.73 -22.96 27.20
N PHE A 560 -9.01 -23.18 28.31
CA PHE A 560 -7.58 -23.52 28.24
C PHE A 560 -7.07 -24.30 29.45
N PHE A 561 -5.96 -25.01 29.23
CA PHE A 561 -4.96 -25.28 30.27
C PHE A 561 -4.00 -24.10 30.32
N TYR A 562 -3.86 -23.44 31.48
CA TYR A 562 -3.16 -22.16 31.58
C TYR A 562 -1.83 -22.27 32.34
N GLY A 563 -0.74 -22.08 31.60
CA GLY A 563 0.60 -21.85 32.15
C GLY A 563 1.13 -23.02 32.96
N TYR A 564 0.95 -24.26 32.49
CA TYR A 564 1.53 -25.43 33.15
C TYR A 564 3.07 -25.37 33.10
N PRO A 565 3.78 -25.37 34.24
CA PRO A 565 5.23 -25.30 34.25
C PRO A 565 5.85 -26.65 33.86
N ALA A 566 6.77 -26.63 32.91
CA ALA A 566 7.50 -27.82 32.48
C ALA A 566 8.97 -27.47 32.18
N VAL A 567 9.91 -28.22 32.78
CA VAL A 567 11.33 -28.11 32.43
C VAL A 567 11.60 -29.09 31.30
N CYS A 568 11.90 -28.56 30.11
CA CYS A 568 12.18 -29.33 28.92
C CYS A 568 13.68 -29.29 28.61
N ASP A 569 14.34 -30.44 28.72
CA ASP A 569 15.76 -30.64 28.42
C ASP A 569 15.91 -31.36 27.07
N PHE A 570 16.42 -30.64 26.08
CA PHE A 570 16.57 -31.11 24.71
C PHE A 570 17.98 -31.64 24.40
N SER A 571 18.87 -31.73 25.40
CA SER A 571 20.30 -32.08 25.24
C SER A 571 20.61 -33.47 24.64
N SER A 572 19.59 -34.29 24.36
CA SER A 572 19.69 -35.56 23.65
C SER A 572 18.67 -35.72 22.52
N GLY A 573 18.13 -34.61 22.00
CA GLY A 573 17.06 -34.63 20.98
C GLY A 573 15.72 -35.16 21.52
N GLU A 574 15.52 -35.07 22.84
CA GLU A 574 14.27 -35.43 23.51
C GLU A 574 13.10 -34.61 22.96
N VAL A 575 11.90 -35.18 23.06
CA VAL A 575 10.67 -34.56 22.59
C VAL A 575 9.64 -34.64 23.69
N TYR A 576 9.05 -33.51 24.04
CA TYR A 576 8.06 -33.40 25.11
C TYR A 576 6.65 -33.40 24.53
N THR A 577 5.76 -34.17 25.13
CA THR A 577 4.38 -34.29 24.67
C THR A 577 3.40 -33.95 25.79
N PHE A 578 2.44 -33.09 25.46
CA PHE A 578 1.35 -32.67 26.33
C PHE A 578 0.03 -32.96 25.61
N SER A 579 -0.94 -33.55 26.29
CA SER A 579 -2.18 -33.95 25.62
C SER A 579 -3.39 -33.94 26.54
N TYR A 580 -4.57 -33.93 25.93
CA TYR A 580 -5.82 -34.20 26.62
C TYR A 580 -6.79 -34.95 25.73
N VAL A 581 -7.72 -35.67 26.38
CA VAL A 581 -8.88 -36.30 25.74
C VAL A 581 -10.14 -35.72 26.33
N CYS A 582 -11.06 -35.24 25.49
CA CYS A 582 -12.38 -34.79 25.93
C CYS A 582 -13.49 -35.35 25.04
N GLU A 583 -14.70 -35.38 25.59
CA GLU A 583 -15.92 -35.66 24.83
C GLU A 583 -16.81 -34.42 24.82
N LEU A 584 -17.54 -34.23 23.72
CA LEU A 584 -18.51 -33.15 23.56
C LEU A 584 -19.58 -33.53 22.53
N THR A 585 -20.68 -32.79 22.53
CA THR A 585 -21.74 -32.87 21.51
C THR A 585 -21.79 -31.57 20.74
N VAL A 586 -21.65 -31.63 19.41
CA VAL A 586 -21.80 -30.49 18.50
C VAL A 586 -23.11 -30.63 17.75
N TYR A 587 -23.88 -29.55 17.69
CA TYR A 587 -25.16 -29.49 16.99
C TYR A 587 -24.98 -28.70 15.70
N SER A 588 -25.56 -29.21 14.61
CA SER A 588 -25.62 -28.48 13.34
C SER A 588 -26.41 -27.18 13.51
N ARG A 589 -26.10 -26.19 12.69
CA ARG A 589 -26.79 -24.90 12.66
C ARG A 589 -27.37 -24.66 11.28
N GLY A 590 -28.53 -24.03 11.24
CA GLY A 590 -29.14 -23.61 9.98
C GLY A 590 -30.02 -22.38 10.12
N MET A 591 -30.27 -21.73 8.98
CA MET A 591 -31.13 -20.56 8.93
C MET A 591 -32.54 -20.93 9.43
N GLY A 592 -32.99 -20.25 10.50
CA GLY A 592 -34.32 -20.43 11.08
C GLY A 592 -34.42 -21.46 12.22
N ALA A 593 -33.32 -22.10 12.63
CA ALA A 593 -33.28 -22.96 13.82
C ALA A 593 -33.66 -22.20 15.12
N THR A 594 -33.43 -20.89 15.12
CA THR A 594 -33.79 -19.96 16.19
C THR A 594 -34.52 -18.77 15.59
N ARG A 595 -35.84 -18.90 15.34
CA ARG A 595 -36.69 -17.71 15.22
C ARG A 595 -36.80 -17.09 16.61
N THR A 596 -35.95 -16.10 16.88
CA THR A 596 -35.98 -15.37 18.14
C THR A 596 -36.70 -14.04 17.94
N THR A 597 -37.41 -13.59 18.96
CA THR A 597 -37.83 -12.18 19.10
C THR A 597 -36.78 -11.40 19.89
N GLU A 598 -35.53 -11.85 19.85
CA GLU A 598 -34.48 -11.39 20.74
C GLU A 598 -33.99 -10.04 20.24
N ILE A 599 -34.24 -8.98 21.00
CA ILE A 599 -33.72 -7.65 20.70
C ILE A 599 -32.36 -7.55 21.39
N LEU A 600 -31.29 -7.32 20.62
CA LEU A 600 -29.97 -7.09 21.21
C LEU A 600 -30.03 -5.92 22.18
N LYS A 601 -29.43 -6.10 23.36
CA LYS A 601 -29.21 -4.98 24.28
C LYS A 601 -28.38 -3.90 23.57
N PRO A 602 -28.65 -2.60 23.80
CA PRO A 602 -27.92 -1.51 23.15
C PRO A 602 -26.39 -1.64 23.26
N GLU A 603 -25.88 -2.03 24.42
CA GLU A 603 -24.44 -2.24 24.67
C GLU A 603 -23.84 -3.35 23.79
N VAL A 604 -24.61 -4.41 23.52
CA VAL A 604 -24.20 -5.53 22.66
C VAL A 604 -24.26 -5.13 21.19
N PHE A 605 -25.30 -4.38 20.82
CA PHE A 605 -25.43 -3.82 19.47
C PHE A 605 -24.25 -2.89 19.15
N GLU A 606 -23.94 -1.96 20.06
CA GLU A 606 -22.82 -1.02 19.90
C GLU A 606 -21.48 -1.76 19.80
N LEU A 607 -21.22 -2.70 20.71
CA LEU A 607 -19.99 -3.50 20.68
C LEU A 607 -19.76 -4.20 19.34
N TYR A 608 -20.83 -4.77 18.76
CA TYR A 608 -20.74 -5.55 17.52
C TYR A 608 -21.05 -4.76 16.25
N THR A 609 -21.25 -3.44 16.35
CA THR A 609 -21.32 -2.52 15.20
C THR A 609 -20.18 -1.50 15.18
N THR A 610 -19.36 -1.46 16.25
CA THR A 610 -18.21 -0.55 16.33
C THR A 610 -17.06 -1.02 15.44
N VAL A 611 -16.57 -0.09 14.62
CA VAL A 611 -15.36 -0.21 13.79
C VAL A 611 -14.85 1.21 13.49
N ASP A 612 -13.64 1.32 12.95
CA ASP A 612 -13.07 2.60 12.51
C ASP A 612 -13.96 3.24 11.43
N GLU A 613 -14.61 4.36 11.78
CA GLU A 613 -15.57 5.03 10.90
C GLU A 613 -14.90 5.71 9.69
N SER A 614 -13.58 5.95 9.73
CA SER A 614 -12.84 6.47 8.57
C SER A 614 -12.92 5.54 7.35
N LEU A 615 -13.13 4.23 7.58
CA LEU A 615 -13.27 3.24 6.51
C LEU A 615 -14.53 3.44 5.65
N VAL A 616 -15.56 4.14 6.13
CA VAL A 616 -16.77 4.44 5.35
C VAL A 616 -16.44 5.30 4.13
N GLU A 617 -15.50 6.23 4.29
CA GLU A 617 -15.08 7.17 3.25
C GLU A 617 -13.95 6.62 2.39
N HIS A 618 -13.39 5.45 2.75
CA HIS A 618 -12.26 4.87 2.04
C HIS A 618 -12.67 4.43 0.62
N PRO A 619 -11.94 4.83 -0.45
CA PRO A 619 -12.33 4.57 -1.84
C PRO A 619 -12.62 3.10 -2.16
N LEU A 620 -11.77 2.19 -1.66
CA LEU A 620 -11.96 0.74 -1.86
C LEU A 620 -13.27 0.20 -1.26
N VAL A 621 -13.71 0.73 -0.13
CA VAL A 621 -14.95 0.32 0.53
C VAL A 621 -16.15 0.83 -0.25
N ARG A 622 -16.09 2.10 -0.72
CA ARG A 622 -17.13 2.67 -1.58
C ARG A 622 -17.27 1.94 -2.90
N SER A 623 -16.17 1.70 -3.59
CA SER A 623 -16.15 0.91 -4.83
C SER A 623 -16.75 -0.48 -4.61
N CYS A 624 -16.39 -1.17 -3.52
CA CYS A 624 -16.96 -2.47 -3.18
C CYS A 624 -18.48 -2.40 -3.00
N TRP A 625 -19.02 -1.38 -2.32
CA TRP A 625 -20.47 -1.23 -2.16
C TRP A 625 -21.19 -0.86 -3.46
N GLU A 626 -20.57 -0.04 -4.30
CA GLU A 626 -21.08 0.30 -5.63
C GLU A 626 -21.13 -0.93 -6.53
N ASP A 627 -20.06 -1.74 -6.57
CA ASP A 627 -19.99 -2.99 -7.34
C ASP A 627 -21.06 -4.00 -6.92
N ILE A 628 -21.35 -4.07 -5.61
CA ILE A 628 -22.39 -4.96 -5.07
C ILE A 628 -23.80 -4.38 -5.29
N GLY A 629 -23.93 -3.06 -5.44
CA GLY A 629 -25.21 -2.37 -5.48
C GLY A 629 -25.89 -2.30 -4.11
N ILE A 630 -25.12 -2.09 -3.02
CA ILE A 630 -25.69 -1.93 -1.68
C ILE A 630 -26.39 -0.57 -1.58
N ASP A 631 -27.71 -0.59 -1.42
CA ASP A 631 -28.52 0.60 -1.20
C ASP A 631 -29.44 0.49 0.04
N GLY A 632 -30.20 1.55 0.30
CA GLY A 632 -31.12 1.63 1.43
C GLY A 632 -32.38 0.76 1.30
N THR A 633 -32.63 0.14 0.15
CA THR A 633 -33.83 -0.69 -0.10
C THR A 633 -33.66 -2.14 0.36
N LEU A 634 -32.41 -2.62 0.42
CA LEU A 634 -32.09 -3.97 0.88
C LEU A 634 -32.26 -4.11 2.40
N SER A 635 -32.82 -5.25 2.82
CA SER A 635 -32.81 -5.67 4.22
C SER A 635 -31.39 -6.00 4.70
N ASP A 636 -31.16 -6.00 6.02
CA ASP A 636 -29.85 -6.34 6.59
C ASP A 636 -29.39 -7.74 6.19
N LEU A 637 -30.32 -8.69 6.05
CA LEU A 637 -30.02 -10.04 5.57
C LEU A 637 -29.54 -10.02 4.11
N GLU A 638 -30.20 -9.26 3.24
CA GLU A 638 -29.82 -9.14 1.82
C GLU A 638 -28.48 -8.43 1.66
N LYS A 639 -28.20 -7.40 2.47
CA LYS A 639 -26.90 -6.71 2.51
C LYS A 639 -25.79 -7.67 2.95
N ALA A 640 -25.95 -8.32 4.10
CA ALA A 640 -24.98 -9.28 4.61
C ALA A 640 -24.74 -10.43 3.61
N ARG A 641 -25.80 -10.95 3.01
CA ARG A 641 -25.70 -11.99 1.98
C ARG A 641 -24.92 -11.52 0.76
N SER A 642 -25.20 -10.32 0.27
CA SER A 642 -24.52 -9.77 -0.91
C SER A 642 -23.04 -9.51 -0.65
N LEU A 643 -22.68 -9.01 0.54
CA LEU A 643 -21.29 -8.88 0.99
C LEU A 643 -20.57 -10.24 1.04
N TYR A 644 -21.23 -11.27 1.58
CA TYR A 644 -20.67 -12.62 1.63
C TYR A 644 -20.40 -13.17 0.23
N TYR A 645 -21.39 -13.16 -0.67
CA TYR A 645 -21.21 -13.69 -2.02
C TYR A 645 -20.17 -12.91 -2.81
N TYR A 646 -20.08 -11.59 -2.61
CA TYR A 646 -19.04 -10.80 -3.24
C TYR A 646 -17.65 -11.27 -2.84
N LEU A 647 -17.40 -11.46 -1.54
CA LEU A 647 -16.12 -11.97 -1.06
C LEU A 647 -15.90 -13.42 -1.50
N ALA A 648 -16.90 -14.30 -1.37
CA ALA A 648 -16.78 -15.71 -1.69
C ALA A 648 -16.57 -16.00 -3.19
N ARG A 649 -17.16 -15.19 -4.08
CA ARG A 649 -17.04 -15.37 -5.54
C ARG A 649 -15.82 -14.71 -6.15
N ASN A 650 -15.28 -13.67 -5.52
CA ASN A 650 -14.17 -12.88 -6.07
C ASN A 650 -12.84 -13.14 -5.37
N LYS A 651 -12.82 -13.89 -4.26
CA LYS A 651 -11.60 -14.18 -3.49
C LYS A 651 -11.37 -15.68 -3.43
N HIS A 652 -10.10 -16.09 -3.55
CA HIS A 652 -9.68 -17.46 -3.29
C HIS A 652 -8.92 -17.59 -1.96
N PHE A 653 -8.72 -18.82 -1.51
CA PHE A 653 -7.91 -19.06 -0.32
C PHE A 653 -6.43 -18.78 -0.61
N LYS A 654 -5.84 -17.91 0.19
CA LYS A 654 -4.45 -17.50 0.07
C LYS A 654 -3.88 -17.20 1.45
N LYS A 655 -2.70 -17.73 1.77
CA LYS A 655 -1.97 -17.34 2.98
C LYS A 655 -1.44 -15.91 2.78
N THR A 656 -1.75 -14.97 3.68
CA THR A 656 -1.40 -13.56 3.52
C THR A 656 -0.35 -13.10 4.54
N LYS A 657 0.55 -12.21 4.10
CA LYS A 657 1.53 -11.49 4.95
C LYS A 657 0.88 -10.23 5.52
N ASP A 658 -0.09 -10.41 6.40
CA ASP A 658 -0.78 -9.30 7.03
C ASP A 658 0.19 -8.58 7.98
N SER A 659 0.47 -7.29 7.72
CA SER A 659 1.29 -6.46 8.62
C SER A 659 0.69 -6.37 10.03
N CYS A 660 -0.64 -6.46 10.08
CA CYS A 660 -1.45 -6.56 11.27
C CYS A 660 -2.74 -7.28 10.90
N GLN A 661 -3.25 -8.19 11.75
CA GLN A 661 -4.55 -8.84 11.48
C GLN A 661 -5.73 -8.03 12.03
N CYS A 662 -5.62 -6.71 12.25
CA CYS A 662 -6.78 -5.93 12.72
C CYS A 662 -7.89 -5.87 11.65
N TYR A 663 -9.09 -5.45 12.04
CA TYR A 663 -10.25 -5.33 11.14
C TYR A 663 -9.94 -4.46 9.91
N SER A 664 -9.36 -3.27 10.10
CA SER A 664 -9.01 -2.35 8.99
C SER A 664 -7.97 -2.96 8.04
N CYS A 665 -6.84 -3.46 8.58
CA CYS A 665 -5.78 -4.11 7.81
C CYS A 665 -6.35 -5.28 6.96
N SER A 666 -7.13 -6.17 7.59
CA SER A 666 -7.71 -7.35 6.93
C SER A 666 -8.70 -6.98 5.82
N THR A 667 -9.49 -5.93 6.05
CA THR A 667 -10.51 -5.45 5.09
C THR A 667 -9.85 -4.84 3.86
N LEU A 668 -8.95 -3.88 4.05
CA LEU A 668 -8.25 -3.24 2.93
C LEU A 668 -7.43 -4.27 2.15
N LYS A 669 -6.76 -5.20 2.83
CA LYS A 669 -6.05 -6.30 2.18
C LYS A 669 -6.98 -7.16 1.32
N SER A 670 -8.13 -7.57 1.85
CA SER A 670 -9.11 -8.37 1.10
C SER A 670 -9.68 -7.64 -0.11
N LEU A 671 -9.82 -6.31 -0.04
CA LEU A 671 -10.34 -5.51 -1.15
C LEU A 671 -9.29 -5.27 -2.25
N ILE A 672 -8.01 -5.18 -1.89
CA ILE A 672 -6.89 -5.00 -2.83
C ILE A 672 -6.45 -6.31 -3.48
N ASP A 673 -6.35 -7.38 -2.68
CA ASP A 673 -5.78 -8.66 -3.10
C ASP A 673 -6.84 -9.57 -3.72
N ASP A 674 -6.40 -10.60 -4.43
CA ASP A 674 -7.27 -11.60 -5.09
C ASP A 674 -7.67 -12.77 -4.17
N GLY A 675 -7.19 -12.78 -2.92
CA GLY A 675 -7.45 -13.84 -1.97
C GLY A 675 -7.19 -13.48 -0.52
N GLY A 676 -7.46 -14.44 0.37
CA GLY A 676 -7.20 -14.34 1.80
C GLY A 676 -7.51 -15.64 2.53
N HIS A 677 -6.97 -15.80 3.74
CA HIS A 677 -7.30 -16.95 4.59
C HIS A 677 -8.54 -16.67 5.46
N CYS A 678 -9.04 -17.68 6.18
CA CYS A 678 -10.29 -17.61 6.93
C CYS A 678 -10.39 -16.41 7.89
N ILE A 679 -9.30 -16.00 8.56
CA ILE A 679 -9.27 -14.81 9.43
C ILE A 679 -9.49 -13.52 8.61
N THR A 680 -8.71 -13.29 7.56
CA THR A 680 -8.71 -12.09 6.73
C THR A 680 -10.08 -11.86 6.08
N LEU A 681 -10.67 -12.91 5.49
CA LEU A 681 -11.99 -12.84 4.85
C LEU A 681 -13.12 -12.66 5.87
N SER A 682 -13.09 -13.39 6.99
CA SER A 682 -14.11 -13.24 8.04
C SER A 682 -14.07 -11.84 8.66
N ARG A 683 -12.87 -11.29 8.91
CA ARG A 683 -12.72 -9.92 9.43
C ARG A 683 -13.15 -8.87 8.41
N ALA A 684 -12.86 -9.04 7.13
CA ALA A 684 -13.35 -8.16 6.08
C ALA A 684 -14.88 -8.15 6.03
N PHE A 685 -15.52 -9.33 6.04
CA PHE A 685 -16.96 -9.47 6.09
C PHE A 685 -17.58 -8.79 7.33
N ILE A 686 -17.00 -9.02 8.51
CA ILE A 686 -17.44 -8.40 9.76
C ILE A 686 -17.35 -6.87 9.65
N THR A 687 -16.21 -6.33 9.19
CA THR A 687 -16.03 -4.89 9.03
C THR A 687 -17.08 -4.29 8.10
N LEU A 688 -17.30 -4.89 6.93
CA LEU A 688 -18.27 -4.40 5.96
C LEU A 688 -19.70 -4.43 6.51
N CYS A 689 -20.07 -5.48 7.26
CA CYS A 689 -21.35 -5.53 7.98
C CYS A 689 -21.46 -4.40 9.03
N ARG A 690 -20.41 -4.20 9.84
CA ARG A 690 -20.39 -3.19 10.90
C ARG A 690 -20.48 -1.76 10.39
N LEU A 691 -19.84 -1.47 9.26
CA LEU A 691 -19.94 -0.17 8.58
C LEU A 691 -21.39 0.14 8.15
N LEU A 692 -22.16 -0.90 7.79
CA LEU A 692 -23.60 -0.81 7.51
C LEU A 692 -24.47 -0.87 8.78
N LYS A 693 -23.86 -0.82 9.97
CA LYS A 693 -24.50 -0.97 11.29
C LYS A 693 -25.25 -2.30 11.46
N ILE A 694 -24.80 -3.35 10.78
CA ILE A 694 -25.27 -4.73 10.97
C ILE A 694 -24.35 -5.41 12.00
N PRO A 695 -24.86 -5.88 13.16
CA PRO A 695 -24.02 -6.45 14.20
C PRO A 695 -23.36 -7.75 13.72
N ALA A 696 -22.03 -7.80 13.77
CA ALA A 696 -21.27 -8.98 13.37
C ALA A 696 -20.11 -9.24 14.35
N ARG A 697 -19.82 -10.52 14.63
CA ARG A 697 -18.79 -10.94 15.58
C ARG A 697 -17.94 -12.07 15.03
N GLU A 698 -16.71 -12.14 15.52
CA GLU A 698 -15.73 -13.15 15.17
C GLU A 698 -15.87 -14.36 16.09
N GLN A 699 -15.81 -15.57 15.52
CA GLN A 699 -15.72 -16.84 16.23
C GLN A 699 -14.41 -17.54 15.84
N ALA A 700 -13.86 -18.33 16.76
CA ALA A 700 -12.65 -19.11 16.52
C ALA A 700 -12.76 -20.52 17.06
N GLY A 701 -11.97 -21.42 16.47
CA GLY A 701 -12.13 -22.83 16.72
C GLY A 701 -11.15 -23.72 15.97
N ALA A 702 -11.48 -25.01 15.96
CA ALA A 702 -10.82 -26.01 15.14
C ALA A 702 -11.84 -26.72 14.25
N ILE A 703 -11.35 -27.26 13.14
CA ILE A 703 -12.14 -28.04 12.18
C ILE A 703 -11.44 -29.38 11.92
N ALA A 704 -12.24 -30.41 11.63
CA ALA A 704 -11.75 -31.62 11.02
C ALA A 704 -11.25 -31.33 9.60
N VAL A 705 -10.15 -31.96 9.18
CA VAL A 705 -9.54 -31.72 7.85
C VAL A 705 -9.33 -33.03 7.10
N ASN A 706 -8.39 -33.86 7.54
CA ASN A 706 -7.96 -35.05 6.82
C ASN A 706 -8.66 -36.31 7.35
N PRO A 707 -9.20 -37.18 6.49
CA PRO A 707 -9.75 -38.46 6.91
C PRO A 707 -8.64 -39.44 7.31
N LEU A 708 -8.77 -40.08 8.48
CA LEU A 708 -7.94 -41.21 8.91
C LEU A 708 -8.68 -42.55 8.81
N GLY A 709 -10.01 -42.49 8.66
CA GLY A 709 -10.88 -43.64 8.51
C GLY A 709 -12.34 -43.19 8.42
N PRO A 710 -13.30 -44.14 8.36
CA PRO A 710 -14.71 -43.82 8.05
C PRO A 710 -15.41 -42.85 9.01
N SER A 711 -14.92 -42.74 10.25
CA SER A 711 -15.51 -41.91 11.32
C SER A 711 -14.43 -41.19 12.14
N ILE A 712 -13.21 -41.09 11.60
CA ILE A 712 -12.06 -40.51 12.30
C ILE A 712 -11.38 -39.51 11.39
N TYR A 713 -11.26 -38.28 11.87
CA TYR A 713 -10.63 -37.18 11.14
C TYR A 713 -9.51 -36.56 11.97
N GLU A 714 -8.61 -35.86 11.31
CA GLU A 714 -7.47 -35.22 11.95
C GLU A 714 -7.23 -33.82 11.39
N ASN A 715 -6.75 -32.94 12.26
CA ASN A 715 -6.09 -31.71 11.88
C ASN A 715 -4.71 -31.68 12.55
N ARG A 716 -3.66 -31.56 11.74
CA ARG A 716 -2.28 -31.58 12.21
C ARG A 716 -1.50 -30.44 11.58
N THR A 717 -0.74 -29.73 12.41
CA THR A 717 -0.02 -28.52 12.04
C THR A 717 1.40 -28.52 12.58
N TYR A 718 2.26 -27.75 11.91
CA TYR A 718 3.66 -27.52 12.29
C TYR A 718 3.91 -26.01 12.31
N GLU A 719 4.40 -25.48 13.44
CA GLU A 719 4.60 -24.03 13.66
C GLU A 719 3.34 -23.18 13.37
N GLU A 720 2.17 -23.79 13.54
CA GLU A 720 0.84 -23.20 13.35
C GLU A 720 -0.11 -23.79 14.40
N VAL A 721 -1.13 -23.03 14.79
CA VAL A 721 -2.08 -23.42 15.84
C VAL A 721 -3.25 -24.21 15.24
N VAL A 722 -3.64 -25.34 15.86
CA VAL A 722 -4.79 -26.13 15.36
C VAL A 722 -6.12 -25.41 15.61
N PHE A 723 -6.25 -24.73 16.75
CA PHE A 723 -7.43 -23.92 17.08
C PHE A 723 -7.30 -22.51 16.50
N GLY A 724 -6.98 -22.39 15.22
CA GLY A 724 -6.81 -21.11 14.52
C GLY A 724 -7.92 -20.77 13.53
N HIS A 725 -8.81 -21.73 13.24
CA HIS A 725 -9.87 -21.54 12.25
C HIS A 725 -10.86 -20.47 12.72
N THR A 726 -11.31 -19.64 11.79
CA THR A 726 -12.06 -18.41 12.11
C THR A 726 -13.20 -18.22 11.15
N TRP A 727 -14.37 -17.91 11.70
CA TRP A 727 -15.56 -17.59 10.95
C TRP A 727 -16.29 -16.40 11.57
N ALA A 728 -17.30 -15.90 10.87
CA ALA A 728 -18.12 -14.79 11.32
C ALA A 728 -19.50 -15.29 11.81
N GLU A 729 -20.12 -14.50 12.67
CA GLU A 729 -21.55 -14.56 12.89
C GLU A 729 -22.14 -13.17 12.69
N VAL A 730 -23.27 -13.11 12.00
CA VAL A 730 -24.03 -11.87 11.79
C VAL A 730 -25.38 -11.98 12.50
N PHE A 731 -25.81 -10.90 13.13
CA PHE A 731 -27.10 -10.86 13.81
C PHE A 731 -28.17 -10.27 12.90
N ILE A 732 -29.26 -11.00 12.70
CA ILE A 732 -30.43 -10.55 11.95
C ILE A 732 -31.65 -10.61 12.87
N SER A 733 -32.39 -9.52 13.00
CA SER A 733 -33.45 -9.35 14.02
C SER A 733 -34.48 -10.49 14.11
N ASP A 734 -34.83 -11.12 12.99
CA ASP A 734 -35.82 -12.22 12.96
C ASP A 734 -35.20 -13.63 13.01
N LEU A 735 -33.87 -13.74 12.93
CA LEU A 735 -33.14 -15.02 12.82
C LEU A 735 -32.09 -15.23 13.94
N GLY A 736 -31.77 -14.19 14.70
CA GLY A 736 -30.70 -14.19 15.69
C GLY A 736 -29.31 -14.19 15.05
N TRP A 737 -28.33 -14.76 15.77
CA TRP A 737 -26.96 -14.95 15.26
C TRP A 737 -26.91 -16.10 14.26
N ILE A 738 -26.62 -15.78 13.01
CA ILE A 738 -26.40 -16.77 11.94
C ILE A 738 -24.91 -16.86 11.62
N PRO A 739 -24.37 -18.07 11.42
CA PRO A 739 -22.96 -18.23 11.07
C PRO A 739 -22.70 -17.90 9.60
N VAL A 740 -21.50 -17.41 9.32
CA VAL A 740 -20.99 -17.12 7.97
C VAL A 740 -19.56 -17.63 7.89
N GLU A 741 -19.36 -18.63 7.04
CA GLU A 741 -18.10 -19.36 6.95
C GLU A 741 -17.41 -19.15 5.59
N PHE A 742 -16.13 -18.81 5.65
CA PHE A 742 -15.23 -18.68 4.51
C PHE A 742 -14.24 -19.84 4.54
N HIS A 743 -14.76 -21.07 4.57
CA HIS A 743 -13.97 -22.30 4.53
C HIS A 743 -13.40 -22.50 3.11
N GLY A 744 -12.66 -21.49 2.67
CA GLY A 744 -11.73 -21.52 1.58
C GLY A 744 -10.55 -22.31 2.08
N ILE A 745 -10.41 -23.52 1.55
CA ILE A 745 -9.16 -23.85 0.92
C ILE A 745 -9.44 -24.18 -0.55
N SER A 746 -10.62 -24.71 -0.92
CA SER A 746 -10.74 -25.36 -2.25
C SER A 746 -12.08 -25.14 -2.98
N ILE A 747 -12.84 -24.07 -2.73
CA ILE A 747 -14.14 -23.81 -3.39
C ILE A 747 -14.16 -22.45 -4.10
N GLY A 748 -14.88 -22.35 -5.21
CA GLY A 748 -15.01 -21.14 -6.04
C GLY A 748 -14.23 -21.22 -7.35
N THR A 749 -14.74 -20.55 -8.40
CA THR A 749 -14.02 -20.34 -9.67
C THR A 749 -12.61 -19.76 -9.45
N PRO A 750 -12.40 -18.78 -8.53
CA PRO A 750 -11.07 -18.25 -8.26
C PRO A 750 -10.08 -19.26 -7.67
N ALA A 751 -10.54 -20.39 -7.11
CA ALA A 751 -9.66 -21.42 -6.57
C ALA A 751 -8.98 -22.27 -7.66
N LEU A 752 -9.44 -22.18 -8.92
CA LEU A 752 -8.89 -22.94 -10.04
C LEU A 752 -7.94 -22.08 -10.87
N THR A 753 -6.70 -22.52 -11.02
CA THR A 753 -5.73 -21.94 -11.95
C THR A 753 -5.62 -22.82 -13.20
N GLU A 754 -4.80 -22.42 -14.18
CA GLU A 754 -4.48 -23.29 -15.33
C GLU A 754 -3.67 -24.53 -14.93
N ALA A 755 -2.97 -24.49 -13.79
CA ALA A 755 -1.95 -25.48 -13.43
C ALA A 755 -2.31 -26.36 -12.22
N ASN A 756 -3.21 -25.93 -11.34
CA ASN A 756 -3.47 -26.63 -10.07
C ASN A 756 -4.48 -27.79 -10.15
N VAL A 757 -5.16 -27.99 -11.28
CA VAL A 757 -6.01 -29.17 -11.49
C VAL A 757 -5.81 -29.68 -12.90
N GLN A 758 -5.32 -30.92 -13.02
CA GLN A 758 -5.15 -31.60 -14.31
C GLN A 758 -6.39 -32.39 -14.71
N SER A 759 -7.15 -32.89 -13.74
CA SER A 759 -8.35 -33.68 -13.99
C SER A 759 -9.53 -32.80 -14.39
N GLU A 760 -9.96 -32.88 -15.66
CA GLU A 760 -11.14 -32.14 -16.16
C GLU A 760 -12.41 -32.49 -15.35
N THR A 761 -12.55 -33.76 -14.97
CA THR A 761 -13.67 -34.22 -14.12
C THR A 761 -13.65 -33.53 -12.76
N LEU A 762 -12.48 -33.38 -12.14
CA LEU A 762 -12.34 -32.71 -10.85
C LEU A 762 -12.59 -31.21 -10.98
N ARG A 763 -12.10 -30.58 -12.07
CA ARG A 763 -12.35 -29.18 -12.38
C ARG A 763 -13.85 -28.89 -12.47
N HIS A 764 -14.60 -29.72 -13.21
CA HIS A 764 -16.06 -29.65 -13.26
C HIS A 764 -16.69 -29.82 -11.87
N LYS A 765 -16.24 -30.80 -11.09
CA LYS A 765 -16.76 -31.04 -9.72
C LYS A 765 -16.55 -29.84 -8.80
N VAL A 766 -15.39 -29.18 -8.85
CA VAL A 766 -15.09 -27.97 -8.07
C VAL A 766 -16.07 -26.85 -8.42
N LEU A 767 -16.30 -26.61 -9.71
CA LEU A 767 -17.24 -25.59 -10.18
C LEU A 767 -18.69 -25.90 -9.77
N GLU A 768 -19.14 -27.14 -9.96
CA GLU A 768 -20.49 -27.59 -9.59
C GLU A 768 -20.76 -27.53 -8.08
N ASN A 769 -19.73 -27.68 -7.25
CA ASN A 769 -19.85 -27.65 -5.80
C ASN A 769 -19.77 -26.23 -5.22
N SER A 770 -19.23 -25.26 -5.95
CA SER A 770 -18.93 -23.92 -5.43
C SER A 770 -20.18 -23.19 -4.90
N GLU A 771 -21.17 -22.96 -5.76
CA GLU A 771 -22.41 -22.25 -5.38
C GLU A 771 -23.19 -22.96 -4.27
N PRO A 772 -23.41 -24.30 -4.31
CA PRO A 772 -24.07 -25.00 -3.21
C PRO A 772 -23.38 -24.84 -1.85
N TYR A 773 -22.04 -24.81 -1.81
CA TYR A 773 -21.31 -24.57 -0.56
C TYR A 773 -21.38 -23.11 -0.11
N PHE A 774 -21.34 -22.13 -1.01
CA PHE A 774 -21.56 -20.73 -0.65
C PHE A 774 -22.95 -20.53 -0.03
N ASP A 775 -23.99 -21.11 -0.65
CA ASP A 775 -25.36 -21.08 -0.12
C ASP A 775 -25.48 -21.74 1.25
N PHE A 776 -24.76 -22.85 1.47
CA PHE A 776 -24.76 -23.55 2.75
C PHE A 776 -24.09 -22.70 3.84
N PHE A 777 -22.86 -22.27 3.62
CA PHE A 777 -22.04 -21.61 4.63
C PHE A 777 -22.48 -20.17 4.95
N PHE A 778 -23.39 -19.59 4.16
CA PHE A 778 -24.17 -18.43 4.59
C PHE A 778 -25.39 -18.86 5.40
N GLY A 779 -25.21 -19.03 6.71
CA GLY A 779 -26.27 -19.28 7.67
C GLY A 779 -26.38 -20.72 8.15
N HIS A 780 -25.51 -21.63 7.69
CA HIS A 780 -25.39 -22.99 8.21
C HIS A 780 -23.97 -23.31 8.67
N LEU A 781 -23.88 -24.18 9.67
CA LEU A 781 -22.65 -24.88 10.05
C LEU A 781 -22.98 -26.35 10.27
N ASP A 782 -22.05 -27.19 9.88
CA ASP A 782 -22.02 -28.62 10.16
C ASP A 782 -21.67 -28.94 11.63
N CYS A 783 -21.44 -30.22 11.92
CA CYS A 783 -21.07 -30.71 13.25
C CYS A 783 -19.56 -30.93 13.45
N PHE A 784 -18.69 -30.46 12.55
CA PHE A 784 -17.22 -30.59 12.67
C PHE A 784 -16.51 -29.29 13.07
N HIS A 785 -17.23 -28.17 13.19
CA HIS A 785 -16.73 -26.91 13.72
C HIS A 785 -16.74 -26.90 15.25
N ILE A 786 -15.57 -26.91 15.88
CA ILE A 786 -15.38 -26.90 17.33
C ILE A 786 -15.07 -25.49 17.80
N VAL A 787 -15.84 -24.96 18.74
CA VAL A 787 -15.64 -23.61 19.28
C VAL A 787 -14.67 -23.62 20.46
N CYS A 788 -13.72 -22.69 20.45
CA CYS A 788 -12.90 -22.33 21.60
C CYS A 788 -12.97 -20.81 21.84
N SER A 789 -12.36 -20.31 22.92
CA SER A 789 -12.32 -18.86 23.15
C SER A 789 -11.30 -18.19 22.22
N ASN A 790 -11.59 -16.96 21.76
CA ASN A 790 -10.69 -16.22 20.87
C ASN A 790 -9.29 -16.02 21.49
N SER A 791 -9.20 -15.79 22.80
CA SER A 791 -7.91 -15.70 23.50
C SER A 791 -7.13 -17.03 23.48
N ALA A 792 -7.82 -18.18 23.60
CA ALA A 792 -7.21 -19.51 23.49
C ALA A 792 -6.62 -19.75 22.10
N ALA A 793 -7.40 -19.33 21.11
CA ALA A 793 -7.15 -19.60 19.70
C ALA A 793 -5.99 -18.77 19.16
N LYS A 794 -5.88 -17.50 19.59
CA LYS A 794 -5.12 -16.49 18.83
C LYS A 794 -4.16 -15.64 19.65
N GLU A 795 -4.40 -15.48 20.95
CA GLU A 795 -3.64 -14.49 21.75
C GLU A 795 -2.54 -15.12 22.60
N VAL A 796 -2.66 -16.40 22.94
CA VAL A 796 -1.74 -17.09 23.84
C VAL A 796 -0.93 -18.15 23.08
N PRO A 797 0.41 -18.03 22.99
CA PRO A 797 1.27 -19.05 22.42
C PRO A 797 1.19 -20.37 23.21
N GLN A 798 1.31 -21.51 22.53
CA GLN A 798 1.19 -22.84 23.16
C GLN A 798 2.35 -23.13 24.13
N ALA A 799 3.54 -22.62 23.85
CA ALA A 799 4.66 -22.67 24.77
C ALA A 799 5.43 -21.32 24.79
N VAL A 800 5.81 -20.91 25.99
CA VAL A 800 6.75 -19.79 26.19
C VAL A 800 7.81 -20.21 27.21
N VAL A 801 9.03 -19.73 27.01
CA VAL A 801 10.14 -19.86 27.97
C VAL A 801 10.05 -18.75 28.99
N TYR A 802 10.20 -19.13 30.25
CA TYR A 802 10.27 -18.25 31.40
C TYR A 802 11.73 -18.03 31.78
N GLU A 803 12.17 -16.77 31.80
CA GLU A 803 13.53 -16.39 32.20
C GLU A 803 13.47 -15.32 33.28
N GLU A 804 14.09 -15.58 34.44
CA GLU A 804 14.31 -14.56 35.46
C GLU A 804 15.47 -13.67 35.04
N THR A 805 15.20 -12.39 34.80
CA THR A 805 16.26 -11.43 34.44
C THR A 805 16.80 -10.70 35.67
N ASP A 806 18.03 -10.20 35.57
CA ASP A 806 18.78 -9.51 36.64
C ASP A 806 18.05 -8.29 37.24
N ASP A 807 17.07 -7.72 36.52
CA ASP A 807 16.22 -6.62 36.97
C ASP A 807 14.99 -7.08 37.78
N GLY A 808 14.83 -8.38 38.01
CA GLY A 808 13.74 -8.99 38.77
C GLY A 808 12.40 -9.01 38.05
N VAL A 809 12.36 -8.71 36.75
CA VAL A 809 11.14 -8.73 35.94
C VAL A 809 11.14 -9.98 35.06
N PRO A 810 10.32 -11.01 35.35
CA PRO A 810 10.33 -12.22 34.55
C PRO A 810 9.94 -11.96 33.09
N ARG A 811 10.69 -12.54 32.16
CA ARG A 811 10.42 -12.47 30.73
C ARG A 811 9.80 -13.77 30.24
N MET A 812 8.77 -13.65 29.41
CA MET A 812 8.14 -14.76 28.70
C MET A 812 8.29 -14.53 27.20
N TYR A 813 8.88 -15.47 26.48
CA TYR A 813 9.06 -15.40 25.03
C TYR A 813 9.12 -16.81 24.42
N LYS A 814 8.87 -16.96 23.13
CA LYS A 814 9.10 -18.22 22.39
C LYS A 814 10.46 -18.13 21.67
N PRO A 815 11.47 -18.94 22.04
CA PRO A 815 12.74 -18.98 21.30
C PRO A 815 12.56 -19.51 19.89
N ASP A 816 13.33 -18.97 18.94
CA ASP A 816 13.36 -19.43 17.54
C ASP A 816 13.92 -20.85 17.38
N SER A 817 14.54 -21.43 18.42
CA SER A 817 15.06 -22.80 18.43
C SER A 817 13.98 -23.85 18.73
N LEU A 818 12.85 -23.46 19.33
CA LEU A 818 11.76 -24.38 19.63
C LEU A 818 10.97 -24.71 18.36
N ARG A 819 10.46 -25.94 18.30
CA ARG A 819 9.58 -26.44 17.26
C ARG A 819 8.33 -27.09 17.85
N GLU A 820 7.18 -26.73 17.33
CA GLU A 820 5.86 -27.09 17.81
C GLU A 820 5.08 -27.87 16.76
N GLU A 821 4.64 -29.08 17.11
CA GLU A 821 3.64 -29.83 16.35
C GLU A 821 2.34 -29.92 17.16
N CYS A 822 1.22 -29.62 16.52
CA CYS A 822 -0.10 -29.79 17.11
C CYS A 822 -0.89 -30.82 16.32
N ARG A 823 -1.64 -31.67 17.02
CA ARG A 823 -2.47 -32.73 16.43
C ARG A 823 -3.79 -32.81 17.17
N LEU A 824 -4.90 -32.72 16.45
CA LEU A 824 -6.25 -32.89 16.98
C LEU A 824 -6.97 -33.98 16.19
N VAL A 825 -7.31 -35.06 16.89
CA VAL A 825 -8.07 -36.19 16.33
C VAL A 825 -9.53 -36.07 16.74
N PHE A 826 -10.42 -36.29 15.79
CA PHE A 826 -11.87 -36.24 15.91
C PHE A 826 -12.44 -37.65 15.71
N GLU A 827 -12.85 -38.31 16.78
CA GLU A 827 -13.56 -39.59 16.70
C GLU A 827 -15.08 -39.35 16.77
N CYS A 828 -15.79 -39.65 15.68
CA CYS A 828 -17.25 -39.55 15.62
C CYS A 828 -17.89 -40.80 16.25
N MET A 829 -18.59 -40.59 17.37
CA MET A 829 -19.18 -41.65 18.20
C MET A 829 -20.63 -42.00 17.85
#